data_AF-A0A2E8D515-F1
#
_entry.id   AF-A0A2E8D515-F1
#
_cell.length_a   1.000
_cell.length_b   1.000
_cell.length_c   1.000
_cell.angle_alpha   90.00
_cell.angle_beta   90.00
_cell.angle_gamma   90.00
#
_symmetry.space_group_name_H-M   'P 1'
#
loop_
_entity.id
_entity.type
_entity.pdbx_description
1 polymer ?
#
loop_
_entity_poly.entity_id
_entity_poly.type
_entity_poly.pdbx_seq_one_letter_code
_entity_poly.pdbx_strand_id
1 'polypeptide(L)'
;MKTKQHFFVLAAIVGVFLWFFGAVLFQDRSFGFRDSANYYYPLFEWETSEWAAGRIPLWNPLDDTGTPVLADTTSSVLYPGKLVFALPVSYRLRYHLYVTMHVLLASAMAYALARRWQASVEGAGLAALAYAFGGSVVFQYCNVVFLVGAAWLPAALVATDWMLARRSLVGAVALGAVLALMTLGGDPQASYHAGLLAALYAWFSCSPHAPREDRGAAFGTQSPVLAAERRQQIAWVVSPEYYPHFFSPIGTTYSSRGCKPPESRRQHTQSPGGATYHTARILGVAPPGLGCLRSSYLGLTPQAIICRRSAAENVGNTQGVSPRNGDESETKPRRGDSKSNAPQECRPSGALSSDVSPQPGAHAPGYWLSSLRDWYRHPIVLLACAACSAFLLAAVQILPAMEATARSDRAAFDEPRSLAEMASCLSERYTDLGPFRDVELTAQIFDDPSYGTHLRHVYHFSVGPWHVADFVWPNVFGKPFPRNERWISALPAEGRTWTPSLYLGLLPLLLAAMMLPSWRADWRVQFLVVVGGFSLVGSFGWYGLGWIIHELRAAFTGGEVGDPWIGNPVGGLYWLLVELLPGYVMFRYPAKLLVLTSLVISLLAARGWDRFVQGDQVKLSRVAMVVAGVSLALAAAFGLSQPAWRSWLADAPPDAIFGPIGTDAATSRVLTALAHTAAFGLLIAVLLKRLPGSSRRYALLAMTAIELCVANGWMTESIDAEVWRAGVATLAESGDAVAPPRLFRDLNAPLLPAEWSQRSGNDRLDDVVLWERSSLLPRHHLSRNIAMVGAHTTLRSLDTAALLRVRQQYAQQTRDKHTDALLAPLSVSCLLVAAGRVPVGCENMNVSPADGVELWYEPRAYPRVWLASKAVILDPLPTDLRRLTEERTRAIYLEDAQPRDLRSVVFIEAASNERLPTELPVLAKDDYSTLIRYGSQRVEIEVRTSSETWLVLNDAFFPGWEATRETNGQHVPVDIYRANRLMRAVLLPSGEHRVEFVYRPRRFWTGAFVSALSWMAVAVVVCWRFKNGSPATTSRKRSSTASSIRVVARQ
;
A
#
# COMPACT_ATOMS: atom_id res chain seq x y z
N MET A 1 -28.56 31.57 -12.05
CA MET A 1 -28.72 30.12 -11.80
C MET A 1 -27.45 29.46 -11.28
N LYS A 2 -26.33 29.45 -12.01
CA LYS A 2 -25.05 28.80 -11.62
C LYS A 2 -24.63 29.02 -10.15
N THR A 3 -24.70 30.26 -9.66
CA THR A 3 -24.36 30.60 -8.26
C THR A 3 -25.18 29.83 -7.22
N LYS A 4 -26.48 29.59 -7.47
CA LYS A 4 -27.35 28.82 -6.57
C LYS A 4 -26.95 27.34 -6.53
N GLN A 5 -26.57 26.75 -7.68
CA GLN A 5 -26.13 25.35 -7.75
C GLN A 5 -24.85 25.13 -6.94
N HIS A 6 -23.85 26.00 -7.10
CA HIS A 6 -22.61 25.94 -6.32
C HIS A 6 -22.86 26.12 -4.82
N PHE A 7 -23.74 27.04 -4.42
CA PHE A 7 -24.11 27.23 -3.02
C PHE A 7 -24.72 25.96 -2.41
N PHE A 8 -25.69 25.32 -3.07
CA PHE A 8 -26.30 24.09 -2.56
C PHE A 8 -25.32 22.91 -2.46
N VAL A 9 -24.44 22.74 -3.45
CA VAL A 9 -23.40 21.70 -3.41
C VAL A 9 -22.41 21.95 -2.26
N LEU A 10 -21.95 23.20 -2.09
CA LEU A 10 -21.06 23.57 -1.00
C LEU A 10 -21.73 23.38 0.38
N ALA A 11 -22.99 23.81 0.53
CA ALA A 11 -23.74 23.64 1.76
C ALA A 11 -23.95 22.16 2.13
N ALA A 12 -24.18 21.28 1.14
CA ALA A 12 -24.25 19.85 1.37
C ALA A 12 -22.90 19.27 1.83
N ILE A 13 -21.80 19.60 1.16
CA ILE A 13 -20.45 19.13 1.53
C ILE A 13 -20.06 19.63 2.93
N VAL A 14 -20.31 20.90 3.25
CA VAL A 14 -20.04 21.48 4.57
C VAL A 14 -20.93 20.84 5.64
N GLY A 15 -22.21 20.62 5.36
CA GLY A 15 -23.14 19.96 6.30
C GLY A 15 -22.70 18.54 6.66
N VAL A 16 -22.30 17.74 5.67
CA VAL A 16 -21.77 16.39 5.91
C VAL A 16 -20.42 16.46 6.63
N PHE A 17 -19.52 17.34 6.23
CA PHE A 17 -18.23 17.51 6.92
C PHE A 17 -18.40 17.84 8.41
N LEU A 18 -19.31 18.77 8.74
CA LEU A 18 -19.62 19.15 10.12
C LEU A 18 -20.31 18.01 10.90
N TRP A 19 -21.08 17.14 10.25
CA TRP A 19 -21.64 15.95 10.90
C TRP A 19 -20.55 14.97 11.34
N PHE A 20 -19.60 14.64 10.46
CA PHE A 20 -18.54 13.68 10.77
C PHE A 20 -17.46 14.24 11.72
N PHE A 21 -17.10 15.52 11.59
CA PHE A 21 -15.93 16.09 12.27
C PHE A 21 -16.21 17.29 13.17
N GLY A 22 -17.47 17.75 13.27
CA GLY A 22 -17.82 18.90 14.12
C GLY A 22 -17.52 18.68 15.60
N ALA A 23 -17.62 17.43 16.09
CA ALA A 23 -17.25 17.07 17.46
C ALA A 23 -15.77 17.34 17.74
N VAL A 24 -14.85 16.79 16.94
CA VAL A 24 -13.40 16.98 17.16
C VAL A 24 -12.91 18.41 16.85
N LEU A 25 -13.60 19.15 15.96
CA LEU A 25 -13.20 20.50 15.58
C LEU A 25 -13.71 21.61 16.52
N PHE A 26 -14.89 21.42 17.15
CA PHE A 26 -15.57 22.47 17.92
C PHE A 26 -15.98 22.08 19.34
N GLN A 27 -15.79 20.82 19.76
CA GLN A 27 -16.06 20.33 21.11
C GLN A 27 -14.77 19.80 21.75
N ASP A 28 -14.80 19.47 23.04
CA ASP A 28 -13.64 18.91 23.75
C ASP A 28 -13.51 17.39 23.53
N ARG A 29 -13.54 16.97 22.25
CA ARG A 29 -13.44 15.57 21.80
C ARG A 29 -12.19 15.35 20.96
N SER A 30 -11.75 14.11 20.83
CA SER A 30 -10.60 13.74 19.98
C SER A 30 -10.80 12.39 19.29
N PHE A 31 -10.04 12.12 18.23
CA PHE A 31 -9.98 10.78 17.65
C PHE A 31 -9.43 9.79 18.68
N GLY A 32 -10.14 8.68 18.90
CA GLY A 32 -9.79 7.63 19.86
C GLY A 32 -9.72 6.23 19.26
N PHE A 33 -9.73 6.10 17.92
CA PHE A 33 -9.92 4.81 17.27
C PHE A 33 -8.72 4.39 16.41
N ARG A 34 -8.12 3.23 16.75
CA ARG A 34 -7.00 2.60 16.03
C ARG A 34 -5.79 3.54 15.85
N ASP A 35 -5.03 3.32 14.78
CA ASP A 35 -3.75 3.94 14.46
C ASP A 35 -3.79 5.48 14.54
N SER A 36 -4.93 6.16 14.31
CA SER A 36 -5.01 7.62 14.47
C SER A 36 -4.83 8.08 15.93
N ALA A 37 -5.33 7.33 16.90
CA ALA A 37 -5.07 7.58 18.30
C ALA A 37 -3.67 7.10 18.71
N ASN A 38 -3.33 5.85 18.37
CA ASN A 38 -2.30 5.13 19.11
C ASN A 38 -0.97 4.91 18.35
N TYR A 39 -0.94 5.23 17.06
CA TYR A 39 0.25 5.16 16.20
C TYR A 39 0.67 6.55 15.67
N TYR A 40 -0.22 7.25 14.96
CA TYR A 40 0.08 8.51 14.29
C TYR A 40 0.10 9.71 15.24
N TYR A 41 -0.80 9.79 16.23
CA TYR A 41 -0.79 10.89 17.20
C TYR A 41 0.52 10.96 18.00
N PRO A 42 1.01 9.90 18.68
CA PRO A 42 2.28 9.98 19.41
C PRO A 42 3.51 10.13 18.50
N LEU A 43 3.48 9.55 17.30
CA LEU A 43 4.56 9.72 16.31
C LEU A 43 4.69 11.18 15.86
N PHE A 44 3.59 11.80 15.44
CA PHE A 44 3.62 13.18 14.94
C PHE A 44 3.84 14.20 16.06
N GLU A 45 3.51 13.85 17.32
CA GLU A 45 3.84 14.66 18.50
C GLU A 45 5.34 14.68 18.74
N TRP A 46 5.99 13.51 18.70
CA TRP A 46 7.44 13.35 18.79
C TRP A 46 8.19 13.99 17.60
N GLU A 47 7.71 13.83 16.37
CA GLU A 47 8.29 14.53 15.22
C GLU A 47 8.18 16.05 15.35
N THR A 48 7.05 16.56 15.88
CA THR A 48 6.85 18.00 16.11
C THR A 48 7.80 18.52 17.19
N SER A 49 8.12 17.74 18.22
CA SER A 49 9.09 18.14 19.25
C SER A 49 10.53 18.16 18.74
N GLU A 50 10.93 17.21 17.88
CA GLU A 50 12.22 17.26 17.17
C GLU A 50 12.35 18.52 16.30
N TRP A 51 11.33 18.83 15.47
CA TRP A 51 11.31 20.06 14.66
C TRP A 51 11.37 21.33 15.53
N ALA A 52 10.61 21.38 16.63
CA ALA A 52 10.62 22.50 17.56
C ALA A 52 11.99 22.69 18.26
N ALA A 53 12.74 21.59 18.45
CA ALA A 53 14.09 21.59 18.98
C ALA A 53 15.18 21.78 17.91
N GLY A 54 14.82 22.25 16.71
CA GLY A 54 15.73 22.59 15.62
C GLY A 54 16.34 21.37 14.89
N ARG A 55 15.76 20.18 15.07
CA ARG A 55 16.26 18.92 14.49
C ARG A 55 15.31 18.41 13.42
N ILE A 56 15.87 18.02 12.27
CA ILE A 56 15.12 17.22 11.29
C ILE A 56 14.95 15.81 11.89
N PRO A 57 13.74 15.22 11.94
CA PRO A 57 13.53 13.86 12.46
C PRO A 57 14.16 12.79 11.54
N LEU A 58 15.48 12.59 11.61
CA LEU A 58 16.21 11.62 10.76
C LEU A 58 16.31 10.23 11.39
N TRP A 59 16.41 10.16 12.71
CA TRP A 59 16.60 8.93 13.49
C TRP A 59 15.78 8.99 14.77
N ASN A 60 15.06 7.93 15.09
CA ASN A 60 14.33 7.78 16.34
C ASN A 60 15.08 6.80 17.26
N PRO A 61 15.68 7.26 18.38
CA PRO A 61 16.37 6.39 19.34
C PRO A 61 15.42 5.65 20.29
N LEU A 62 14.10 5.92 20.22
CA LEU A 62 13.08 5.36 21.12
C LEU A 62 12.40 4.10 20.59
N ASP A 63 12.45 3.84 19.27
CA ASP A 63 11.96 2.58 18.70
C ASP A 63 13.11 1.56 18.57
N ASP A 64 12.87 0.36 19.07
CA ASP A 64 13.83 -0.75 19.15
C ASP A 64 15.14 -0.32 19.86
N THR A 65 16.27 -0.34 19.16
CA THR A 65 17.56 0.21 19.63
C THR A 65 17.99 1.42 18.78
N GLY A 66 17.04 2.05 18.08
CA GLY A 66 17.27 3.11 17.12
C GLY A 66 16.80 2.73 15.71
N THR A 67 16.07 3.62 15.05
CA THR A 67 15.55 3.40 13.68
C THR A 67 15.63 4.67 12.81
N PRO A 68 15.85 4.55 11.49
CA PRO A 68 15.88 5.69 10.57
C PRO A 68 14.46 6.17 10.26
N VAL A 69 13.85 6.93 11.18
CA VAL A 69 12.42 7.30 11.12
C VAL A 69 11.98 7.97 9.82
N LEU A 70 12.77 8.88 9.26
CA LEU A 70 12.47 9.51 7.95
C LEU A 70 12.43 8.48 6.81
N ALA A 71 13.20 7.38 6.89
CA ALA A 71 13.21 6.35 5.87
C ALA A 71 11.97 5.44 5.93
N ASP A 72 11.30 5.30 7.08
CA ASP A 72 9.96 4.71 7.11
C ASP A 72 8.96 5.73 6.55
N THR A 73 8.41 5.43 5.37
CA THR A 73 7.51 6.34 4.66
C THR A 73 6.28 6.73 5.48
N THR A 74 5.82 5.88 6.42
CA THR A 74 4.63 6.16 7.24
C THR A 74 4.82 7.32 8.22
N SER A 75 6.07 7.68 8.51
CA SER A 75 6.41 8.91 9.25
C SER A 75 5.98 10.14 8.46
N SER A 76 6.10 10.16 7.13
CA SER A 76 5.75 11.30 6.26
C SER A 76 6.40 12.64 6.67
N VAL A 77 7.59 12.60 7.29
CA VAL A 77 8.30 13.75 7.92
C VAL A 77 8.37 14.99 7.02
N LEU A 78 8.58 14.80 5.71
CA LEU A 78 8.75 15.88 4.72
C LEU A 78 7.52 16.13 3.84
N TYR A 79 6.35 15.62 4.22
CA TYR A 79 5.12 15.87 3.48
C TYR A 79 4.67 17.34 3.65
N PRO A 80 4.48 18.12 2.57
CA PRO A 80 4.06 19.53 2.67
C PRO A 80 2.73 19.75 3.41
N GLY A 81 1.84 18.75 3.46
CA GLY A 81 0.61 18.84 4.26
C GLY A 81 0.85 18.95 5.77
N LYS A 82 2.04 18.56 6.26
CA LYS A 82 2.44 18.75 7.67
C LYS A 82 2.80 20.18 8.04
N LEU A 83 2.81 21.14 7.11
CA LEU A 83 2.95 22.57 7.45
C LEU A 83 1.86 23.06 8.42
N VAL A 84 0.72 22.37 8.52
CA VAL A 84 -0.30 22.60 9.57
C VAL A 84 0.23 22.44 11.00
N PHE A 85 1.27 21.63 11.22
CA PHE A 85 1.92 21.46 12.52
C PHE A 85 2.79 22.67 12.92
N ALA A 86 3.04 23.62 12.03
CA ALA A 86 3.69 24.90 12.34
C ALA A 86 2.71 25.99 12.83
N LEU A 87 1.40 25.75 12.82
CA LEU A 87 0.41 26.74 13.29
C LEU A 87 0.52 26.99 14.81
N PRO A 88 0.38 28.25 15.29
CA PRO A 88 0.48 28.61 16.70
C PRO A 88 -0.81 28.28 17.50
N VAL A 89 -1.26 27.02 17.41
CA VAL A 89 -2.43 26.47 18.12
C VAL A 89 -2.05 25.20 18.88
N SER A 90 -2.95 24.59 19.66
CA SER A 90 -2.66 23.34 20.38
C SER A 90 -2.31 22.18 19.43
N TYR A 91 -1.39 21.30 19.83
CA TYR A 91 -0.99 20.14 19.01
C TYR A 91 -2.21 19.29 18.57
N ARG A 92 -3.15 19.06 19.51
CA ARG A 92 -4.44 18.40 19.27
C ARG A 92 -5.18 19.00 18.06
N LEU A 93 -5.33 20.32 18.00
CA LEU A 93 -6.00 20.99 16.88
C LEU A 93 -5.20 20.89 15.58
N ARG A 94 -3.85 20.97 15.62
CA ARG A 94 -3.00 20.76 14.44
C ARG A 94 -3.22 19.36 13.85
N TYR A 95 -3.28 18.34 14.70
CA TYR A 95 -3.54 16.96 14.31
C TYR A 95 -4.97 16.79 13.73
N HIS A 96 -5.99 17.36 14.38
CA HIS A 96 -7.37 17.32 13.89
C HIS A 96 -7.52 18.01 12.53
N LEU A 97 -6.91 19.17 12.35
CA LEU A 97 -6.88 19.87 11.06
C LEU A 97 -6.14 19.06 9.99
N TYR A 98 -5.01 18.42 10.34
CA TYR A 98 -4.28 17.55 9.42
C TYR A 98 -5.17 16.42 8.88
N VAL A 99 -5.83 15.66 9.75
CA VAL A 99 -6.70 14.54 9.33
C VAL A 99 -7.91 15.04 8.54
N THR A 100 -8.65 16.02 9.07
CA THR A 100 -9.93 16.45 8.48
C THR A 100 -9.77 17.19 7.15
N MET A 101 -8.68 17.95 6.96
CA MET A 101 -8.42 18.64 5.68
C MET A 101 -8.13 17.68 4.54
N HIS A 102 -7.62 16.47 4.79
CA HIS A 102 -7.46 15.46 3.72
C HIS A 102 -8.79 14.87 3.25
N VAL A 103 -9.82 14.79 4.11
CA VAL A 103 -11.17 14.41 3.67
C VAL A 103 -11.78 15.50 2.78
N LEU A 104 -11.62 16.77 3.15
CA LEU A 104 -12.03 17.90 2.30
C LEU A 104 -11.26 17.94 0.98
N LEU A 105 -9.95 17.65 1.00
CA LEU A 105 -9.13 17.55 -0.21
C LEU A 105 -9.62 16.41 -1.13
N ALA A 106 -9.92 15.23 -0.59
CA ALA A 106 -10.52 14.12 -1.35
C ALA A 106 -11.83 14.54 -2.04
N SER A 107 -12.72 15.23 -1.31
CA SER A 107 -13.99 15.73 -1.83
C SER A 107 -13.78 16.76 -2.95
N ALA A 108 -12.88 17.74 -2.72
CA ALA A 108 -12.56 18.79 -3.68
C ALA A 108 -11.89 18.27 -4.95
N MET A 109 -10.99 17.29 -4.83
CA MET A 109 -10.31 16.67 -5.98
C MET A 109 -11.25 15.77 -6.78
N ALA A 110 -12.15 15.02 -6.14
CA ALA A 110 -13.21 14.27 -6.83
C ALA A 110 -14.18 15.20 -7.56
N TYR A 111 -14.59 16.31 -6.94
CA TYR A 111 -15.39 17.36 -7.59
C TYR A 111 -14.67 17.92 -8.83
N ALA A 112 -13.39 18.27 -8.70
CA ALA A 112 -12.57 18.81 -9.78
C ALA A 112 -12.42 17.83 -10.95
N LEU A 113 -12.21 16.54 -10.66
CA LEU A 113 -12.14 15.48 -11.66
C LEU A 113 -13.47 15.29 -12.42
N ALA A 114 -14.58 15.20 -11.68
CA ALA A 114 -15.91 15.08 -12.28
C ALA A 114 -16.24 16.28 -13.19
N ARG A 115 -15.97 17.51 -12.71
CA ARG A 115 -16.13 18.75 -13.50
C ARG A 115 -15.23 18.80 -14.73
N ARG A 116 -13.99 18.31 -14.63
CA ARG A 116 -13.05 18.19 -15.76
C ARG A 116 -13.56 17.23 -16.83
N TRP A 117 -14.23 16.16 -16.41
CA TRP A 117 -14.92 15.20 -17.29
C TRP A 117 -16.35 15.62 -17.67
N GLN A 118 -16.62 16.93 -17.63
CA GLN A 118 -17.86 17.60 -18.06
C GLN A 118 -19.13 17.29 -17.25
N ALA A 119 -19.07 16.47 -16.20
CA ALA A 119 -20.22 16.19 -15.35
C ALA A 119 -20.78 17.48 -14.72
N SER A 120 -22.10 17.64 -14.59
CA SER A 120 -22.76 18.87 -14.08
C SER A 120 -22.27 19.32 -12.70
N VAL A 121 -22.63 20.53 -12.26
CA VAL A 121 -22.26 21.03 -10.92
C VAL A 121 -22.85 20.12 -9.84
N GLU A 122 -24.11 19.72 -10.02
CA GLU A 122 -24.82 18.78 -9.15
C GLU A 122 -24.23 17.37 -9.22
N GLY A 123 -23.95 16.84 -10.42
CA GLY A 123 -23.34 15.50 -10.59
C GLY A 123 -21.93 15.41 -10.02
N ALA A 124 -21.12 16.46 -10.18
CA ALA A 124 -19.81 16.56 -9.52
C ALA A 124 -19.93 16.70 -8.00
N GLY A 125 -20.96 17.39 -7.50
CA GLY A 125 -21.29 17.44 -6.07
C GLY A 125 -21.66 16.06 -5.51
N LEU A 126 -22.42 15.26 -6.26
CA LEU A 126 -22.74 13.88 -5.89
C LEU A 126 -21.47 13.02 -5.79
N ALA A 127 -20.54 13.12 -6.76
CA ALA A 127 -19.26 12.42 -6.69
C ALA A 127 -18.39 12.86 -5.50
N ALA A 128 -18.38 14.17 -5.21
CA ALA A 128 -17.61 14.74 -4.09
C ALA A 128 -18.12 14.25 -2.73
N LEU A 129 -19.44 14.08 -2.58
CA LEU A 129 -20.07 13.51 -1.39
C LEU A 129 -19.82 12.00 -1.28
N ALA A 130 -20.19 11.25 -2.33
CA ALA A 130 -20.09 9.78 -2.34
C ALA A 130 -18.65 9.27 -2.20
N TYR A 131 -17.67 9.99 -2.76
CA TYR A 131 -16.27 9.61 -2.65
C TYR A 131 -15.72 9.86 -1.25
N ALA A 132 -15.79 11.10 -0.75
CA ALA A 132 -15.10 11.48 0.48
C ALA A 132 -15.77 10.97 1.76
N PHE A 133 -17.11 10.84 1.75
CA PHE A 133 -17.90 10.39 2.90
C PHE A 133 -18.44 8.95 2.75
N GLY A 134 -18.07 8.28 1.66
CA GLY A 134 -18.25 6.84 1.49
C GLY A 134 -17.32 6.04 2.42
N GLY A 135 -17.78 4.87 2.88
CA GLY A 135 -17.15 4.14 4.00
C GLY A 135 -15.65 3.89 3.82
N SER A 136 -15.25 3.34 2.67
CA SER A 136 -13.86 3.00 2.32
C SER A 136 -12.88 4.19 2.28
N VAL A 137 -13.36 5.43 2.27
CA VAL A 137 -12.52 6.65 2.24
C VAL A 137 -12.62 7.40 3.56
N VAL A 138 -13.84 7.65 4.07
CA VAL A 138 -14.01 8.41 5.31
C VAL A 138 -13.36 7.68 6.50
N PHE A 139 -13.45 6.35 6.52
CA PHE A 139 -12.83 5.52 7.56
C PHE A 139 -11.30 5.57 7.57
N GLN A 140 -10.65 6.01 6.47
CA GLN A 140 -9.19 6.17 6.43
C GLN A 140 -8.69 7.28 7.36
N TYR A 141 -9.57 8.08 7.99
CA TYR A 141 -9.18 8.95 9.10
C TYR A 141 -8.43 8.18 10.21
N CYS A 142 -8.76 6.91 10.43
CA CYS A 142 -8.06 6.06 11.39
C CYS A 142 -6.74 5.47 10.87
N ASN A 143 -6.40 5.65 9.58
CA ASN A 143 -5.13 5.23 8.97
C ASN A 143 -4.56 6.38 8.11
N VAL A 144 -4.08 7.44 8.77
CA VAL A 144 -3.97 8.80 8.18
C VAL A 144 -3.17 8.88 6.87
N VAL A 145 -2.08 8.14 6.72
CA VAL A 145 -1.28 8.18 5.46
C VAL A 145 -2.03 7.63 4.24
N PHE A 146 -2.92 6.65 4.41
CA PHE A 146 -3.74 6.14 3.30
C PHE A 146 -4.90 7.09 2.97
N LEU A 147 -5.34 7.92 3.92
CA LEU A 147 -6.23 9.06 3.64
C LEU A 147 -5.51 10.12 2.78
N VAL A 148 -4.20 10.35 2.98
CA VAL A 148 -3.41 11.22 2.09
C VAL A 148 -3.37 10.62 0.67
N GLY A 149 -3.10 9.32 0.54
CA GLY A 149 -3.17 8.60 -0.74
C GLY A 149 -4.53 8.74 -1.44
N ALA A 150 -5.63 8.52 -0.71
CA ALA A 150 -6.98 8.71 -1.22
C ALA A 150 -7.26 10.16 -1.65
N ALA A 151 -6.83 11.17 -0.87
CA ALA A 151 -7.07 12.57 -1.19
C ALA A 151 -6.43 13.04 -2.51
N TRP A 152 -5.24 12.52 -2.83
CA TRP A 152 -4.50 12.86 -4.05
C TRP A 152 -4.88 12.01 -5.27
N LEU A 153 -5.50 10.85 -5.09
CA LEU A 153 -5.85 9.93 -6.18
C LEU A 153 -6.71 10.58 -7.31
N PRO A 154 -7.77 11.37 -7.04
CA PRO A 154 -8.49 12.06 -8.11
C PRO A 154 -7.66 13.14 -8.80
N ALA A 155 -6.70 13.76 -8.09
CA ALA A 155 -5.79 14.75 -8.67
C ALA A 155 -4.79 14.10 -9.64
N ALA A 156 -4.36 12.85 -9.38
CA ALA A 156 -3.51 12.09 -10.30
C ALA A 156 -4.26 11.82 -11.63
N LEU A 157 -5.55 11.49 -11.58
CA LEU A 157 -6.39 11.39 -12.78
C LEU A 157 -6.60 12.73 -13.50
N VAL A 158 -6.75 13.85 -12.76
CA VAL A 158 -6.81 15.20 -13.35
C VAL A 158 -5.53 15.54 -14.10
N ALA A 159 -4.37 15.26 -13.50
CA ALA A 159 -3.06 15.49 -14.12
C ALA A 159 -2.84 14.58 -15.34
N THR A 160 -3.26 13.31 -15.25
CA THR A 160 -3.23 12.33 -16.35
C THR A 160 -4.07 12.77 -17.55
N ASP A 161 -5.35 13.11 -17.33
CA ASP A 161 -6.22 13.63 -18.40
C ASP A 161 -5.64 14.91 -19.00
N TRP A 162 -5.06 15.80 -18.19
CA TRP A 162 -4.39 17.02 -18.69
C TRP A 162 -3.16 16.73 -19.55
N MET A 163 -2.28 15.84 -19.09
CA MET A 163 -1.08 15.37 -19.78
C MET A 163 -1.43 14.81 -21.16
N LEU A 164 -2.43 13.92 -21.23
CA LEU A 164 -2.80 13.18 -22.45
C LEU A 164 -3.70 14.00 -23.39
N ALA A 165 -4.58 14.86 -22.84
CA ALA A 165 -5.41 15.75 -23.64
C ALA A 165 -4.58 16.81 -24.38
N ARG A 166 -3.55 17.36 -23.73
CA ARG A 166 -2.66 18.39 -24.30
C ARG A 166 -1.31 17.88 -24.82
N ARG A 167 -1.03 16.58 -24.71
CA ARG A 167 0.27 15.95 -25.00
C ARG A 167 1.45 16.73 -24.43
N SER A 168 1.35 17.07 -23.15
CA SER A 168 2.15 18.10 -22.48
C SER A 168 3.12 17.51 -21.45
N LEU A 169 4.42 17.78 -21.62
CA LEU A 169 5.45 17.47 -20.61
C LEU A 169 5.17 18.12 -19.26
N VAL A 170 4.54 19.31 -19.22
CA VAL A 170 4.17 19.95 -17.94
C VAL A 170 2.98 19.23 -17.29
N GLY A 171 2.16 18.52 -18.06
CA GLY A 171 1.18 17.59 -17.51
C GLY A 171 1.83 16.34 -16.91
N ALA A 172 2.89 15.83 -17.55
CA ALA A 172 3.70 14.74 -16.99
C ALA A 172 4.39 15.13 -15.68
N VAL A 173 5.00 16.32 -15.64
CA VAL A 173 5.60 16.88 -14.41
C VAL A 173 4.56 17.08 -13.31
N ALA A 174 3.35 17.55 -13.65
CA ALA A 174 2.27 17.69 -12.67
C ALA A 174 1.73 16.35 -12.16
N LEU A 175 1.64 15.33 -13.01
CA LEU A 175 1.34 13.96 -12.57
C LEU A 175 2.45 13.47 -11.63
N GLY A 176 3.71 13.63 -12.01
CA GLY A 176 4.86 13.30 -11.18
C GLY A 176 4.85 14.01 -9.82
N ALA A 177 4.46 15.29 -9.77
CA ALA A 177 4.30 16.03 -8.53
C ALA A 177 3.20 15.47 -7.63
N VAL A 178 2.05 15.04 -8.17
CA VAL A 178 1.00 14.39 -7.38
C VAL A 178 1.47 13.02 -6.85
N LEU A 179 2.12 12.21 -7.69
CA LEU A 179 2.71 10.92 -7.27
C LEU A 179 3.81 11.11 -6.21
N ALA A 180 4.60 12.17 -6.31
CA ALA A 180 5.57 12.55 -5.29
C ALA A 180 4.89 12.94 -3.97
N LEU A 181 3.79 13.72 -4.00
CA LEU A 181 3.03 14.10 -2.81
C LEU A 181 2.37 12.89 -2.11
N MET A 182 1.88 11.91 -2.86
CA MET A 182 1.38 10.63 -2.31
C MET A 182 2.50 9.85 -1.62
N THR A 183 3.70 9.83 -2.22
CA THR A 183 4.88 9.14 -1.68
C THR A 183 5.42 9.82 -0.42
N LEU A 184 5.56 11.16 -0.45
CA LEU A 184 5.97 11.99 0.70
C LEU A 184 4.95 11.90 1.84
N GLY A 185 3.65 11.86 1.51
CA GLY A 185 2.54 11.65 2.44
C GLY A 185 2.44 10.26 3.05
N GLY A 186 3.36 9.35 2.71
CA GLY A 186 3.50 8.03 3.31
C GLY A 186 2.75 6.88 2.64
N ASP A 187 2.19 7.10 1.44
CA ASP A 187 1.51 6.06 0.65
C ASP A 187 2.14 5.85 -0.74
N PRO A 188 3.34 5.23 -0.80
CA PRO A 188 3.95 4.82 -2.07
C PRO A 188 3.12 3.76 -2.82
N GLN A 189 2.25 3.01 -2.13
CA GLN A 189 1.39 2.01 -2.75
C GLN A 189 0.29 2.67 -3.59
N ALA A 190 -0.41 3.66 -3.05
CA ALA A 190 -1.38 4.44 -3.82
C ALA A 190 -0.71 5.24 -4.96
N SER A 191 0.52 5.73 -4.76
CA SER A 191 1.31 6.34 -5.84
C SER A 191 1.55 5.35 -6.99
N TYR A 192 1.98 4.12 -6.67
CA TYR A 192 2.16 3.05 -7.64
C TYR A 192 0.84 2.70 -8.38
N HIS A 193 -0.26 2.54 -7.64
CA HIS A 193 -1.59 2.30 -8.21
C HIS A 193 -2.05 3.44 -9.13
N ALA A 194 -1.81 4.70 -8.75
CA ALA A 194 -2.12 5.86 -9.58
C ALA A 194 -1.28 5.93 -10.87
N GLY A 195 -0.03 5.47 -10.83
CA GLY A 195 0.82 5.29 -12.02
C GLY A 195 0.27 4.24 -12.99
N LEU A 196 -0.10 3.05 -12.48
CA LEU A 196 -0.76 2.01 -13.29
C LEU A 196 -2.09 2.50 -13.88
N LEU A 197 -2.89 3.21 -13.07
CA LEU A 197 -4.15 3.80 -13.49
C LEU A 197 -3.95 4.83 -14.61
N ALA A 198 -2.88 5.62 -14.57
CA ALA A 198 -2.52 6.56 -15.62
C ALA A 198 -2.11 5.87 -16.93
N ALA A 199 -1.40 4.74 -16.85
CA ALA A 199 -1.06 3.92 -18.00
C ALA A 199 -2.31 3.29 -18.65
N LEU A 200 -3.21 2.73 -17.84
CA LEU A 200 -4.48 2.19 -18.31
C LEU A 200 -5.39 3.27 -18.91
N TYR A 201 -5.43 4.46 -18.31
CA TYR A 201 -6.14 5.61 -18.87
C TYR A 201 -5.57 6.04 -20.23
N ALA A 202 -4.24 6.05 -20.37
CA ALA A 202 -3.57 6.33 -21.64
C ALA A 202 -3.99 5.33 -22.72
N TRP A 203 -4.00 4.03 -22.41
CA TRP A 203 -4.46 2.97 -23.30
C TRP A 203 -5.88 3.20 -23.82
N PHE A 204 -6.87 3.34 -22.92
CA PHE A 204 -8.26 3.59 -23.32
C PHE A 204 -8.43 4.91 -24.09
N SER A 205 -7.74 5.98 -23.69
CA SER A 205 -7.83 7.30 -24.33
C SER A 205 -7.22 7.38 -25.74
N CYS A 206 -6.45 6.35 -26.13
CA CYS A 206 -5.81 6.22 -27.45
C CYS A 206 -6.42 5.11 -28.32
N SER A 207 -7.37 4.32 -27.80
CA SER A 207 -8.09 3.30 -28.55
C SER A 207 -8.88 3.93 -29.71
N PRO A 208 -8.97 3.29 -30.90
CA PRO A 208 -9.71 3.83 -32.04
C PRO A 208 -11.23 4.01 -31.77
N HIS A 209 -11.75 3.40 -30.71
CA HIS A 209 -13.14 3.56 -30.26
C HIS A 209 -13.36 4.82 -29.39
N ALA A 210 -12.31 5.52 -28.98
CA ALA A 210 -12.46 6.80 -28.29
C ALA A 210 -12.88 7.89 -29.29
N PRO A 211 -14.02 8.57 -29.10
CA PRO A 211 -14.38 9.70 -29.94
C PRO A 211 -13.25 10.74 -29.92
N ARG A 212 -12.85 11.22 -31.09
CA ARG A 212 -12.05 12.45 -31.21
C ARG A 212 -12.94 13.63 -30.82
N GLU A 213 -13.14 13.83 -29.51
CA GLU A 213 -13.60 15.12 -28.97
C GLU A 213 -12.72 16.22 -29.60
N ASP A 214 -13.32 17.28 -30.14
CA ASP A 214 -12.56 18.44 -30.61
C ASP A 214 -11.93 19.15 -29.40
N ARG A 215 -10.70 18.72 -29.04
CA ARG A 215 -9.96 19.13 -27.83
C ARG A 215 -9.54 20.63 -27.82
N GLY A 216 -10.06 21.43 -28.76
CA GLY A 216 -9.86 22.88 -28.84
C GLY A 216 -10.88 23.72 -28.04
N ALA A 217 -12.07 23.20 -27.74
CA ALA A 217 -13.18 24.00 -27.17
C ALA A 217 -13.06 24.34 -25.66
N ALA A 218 -11.88 24.16 -25.04
CA ALA A 218 -11.68 24.34 -23.60
C ALA A 218 -11.47 25.81 -23.15
N PHE A 219 -11.36 26.76 -24.09
CA PHE A 219 -11.39 28.20 -23.82
C PHE A 219 -12.31 28.88 -24.83
N GLY A 220 -13.19 29.77 -24.34
CA GLY A 220 -14.36 30.18 -25.09
C GLY A 220 -14.12 31.24 -26.16
N THR A 221 -14.33 30.88 -27.43
CA THR A 221 -14.83 31.74 -28.50
C THR A 221 -15.77 30.94 -29.40
N GLN A 222 -16.80 31.59 -29.96
CA GLN A 222 -17.85 30.95 -30.76
C GLN A 222 -17.46 30.86 -32.24
N SER A 223 -17.72 29.74 -32.90
CA SER A 223 -18.59 29.63 -34.10
C SER A 223 -18.37 28.29 -34.84
N PRO A 224 -19.39 27.46 -35.09
CA PRO A 224 -19.23 26.12 -35.67
C PRO A 224 -19.27 26.06 -37.21
N VAL A 225 -19.06 27.16 -37.93
CA VAL A 225 -19.32 27.23 -39.39
C VAL A 225 -18.11 26.84 -40.27
N LEU A 226 -16.87 27.14 -39.85
CA LEU A 226 -15.67 26.91 -40.68
C LEU A 226 -15.08 25.49 -40.59
N ALA A 227 -15.65 24.60 -39.77
CA ALA A 227 -15.23 23.20 -39.68
C ALA A 227 -15.89 22.31 -40.76
N ALA A 228 -16.90 22.80 -41.48
CA ALA A 228 -17.62 22.05 -42.50
C ALA A 228 -16.83 21.93 -43.81
N GLU A 229 -16.14 23.00 -44.25
CA GLU A 229 -15.47 23.02 -45.57
C GLU A 229 -14.23 22.11 -45.64
N ARG A 230 -13.55 21.84 -44.51
CA ARG A 230 -12.48 20.81 -44.49
C ARG A 230 -12.98 19.36 -44.54
N ARG A 231 -14.29 19.11 -44.42
CA ARG A 231 -14.84 17.73 -44.45
C ARG A 231 -15.12 17.20 -45.86
N GLN A 232 -15.02 18.02 -46.91
CA GLN A 232 -15.27 17.58 -48.29
C GLN A 232 -14.03 17.11 -49.07
N GLN A 233 -12.81 17.27 -48.53
CA GLN A 233 -11.56 16.84 -49.21
C GLN A 233 -10.93 15.55 -48.67
N ILE A 234 -11.52 14.91 -47.64
CA ILE A 234 -11.08 13.60 -47.13
C ILE A 234 -12.31 12.71 -46.92
N ALA A 235 -12.96 12.38 -48.03
CA ALA A 235 -14.17 11.54 -48.08
C ALA A 235 -14.15 10.59 -49.28
N TRP A 236 -13.00 9.95 -49.53
CA TRP A 236 -12.88 8.78 -50.39
C TRP A 236 -11.97 7.74 -49.73
N VAL A 237 -12.31 6.46 -49.95
CA VAL A 237 -11.70 5.22 -49.42
C VAL A 237 -12.36 4.66 -48.14
N VAL A 238 -12.82 3.40 -48.26
CA VAL A 238 -13.52 2.50 -47.32
C VAL A 238 -14.99 2.81 -47.00
N SER A 239 -15.88 2.38 -47.92
CA SER A 239 -17.18 1.79 -47.56
C SER A 239 -17.03 0.27 -47.42
N PRO A 240 -17.74 -0.42 -46.49
CA PRO A 240 -17.57 -1.85 -46.24
C PRO A 240 -18.61 -2.72 -46.96
N GLU A 241 -18.21 -3.80 -47.64
CA GLU A 241 -19.03 -5.03 -47.78
C GLU A 241 -18.29 -6.24 -48.43
N TYR A 242 -18.71 -7.46 -48.03
CA TYR A 242 -18.49 -8.82 -48.61
C TYR A 242 -17.25 -9.73 -48.31
N TYR A 243 -17.43 -10.65 -47.34
CA TYR A 243 -17.06 -12.12 -47.27
C TYR A 243 -15.59 -12.63 -47.40
N PRO A 244 -15.25 -13.93 -47.05
CA PRO A 244 -15.94 -15.00 -46.30
C PRO A 244 -15.11 -15.67 -45.14
N HIS A 245 -15.62 -16.78 -44.57
CA HIS A 245 -15.05 -17.61 -43.47
C HIS A 245 -13.85 -18.52 -43.82
N PHE A 246 -12.94 -18.75 -42.85
CA PHE A 246 -12.19 -20.01 -42.47
C PHE A 246 -10.99 -19.63 -41.56
N PHE A 247 -10.42 -20.42 -40.62
CA PHE A 247 -10.86 -21.53 -39.72
C PHE A 247 -10.91 -20.97 -38.26
N SER A 248 -11.28 -21.62 -37.14
CA SER A 248 -11.39 -23.01 -36.61
C SER A 248 -10.13 -23.64 -35.98
N PRO A 249 -10.22 -24.34 -34.81
CA PRO A 249 -9.09 -24.64 -33.94
C PRO A 249 -8.41 -25.99 -34.25
N ILE A 250 -7.15 -26.14 -33.80
CA ILE A 250 -6.41 -27.40 -33.89
C ILE A 250 -6.71 -28.28 -32.68
N GLY A 251 -7.51 -29.31 -32.90
CA GLY A 251 -7.47 -30.56 -32.15
C GLY A 251 -7.30 -31.70 -33.14
N THR A 252 -6.24 -32.50 -33.00
CA THR A 252 -5.97 -33.65 -33.88
C THR A 252 -6.03 -34.96 -33.10
N THR A 253 -7.10 -35.72 -33.32
CA THR A 253 -7.12 -37.17 -33.09
C THR A 253 -6.71 -37.90 -34.37
N TYR A 254 -6.07 -39.07 -34.24
CA TYR A 254 -5.85 -40.00 -35.35
C TYR A 254 -6.39 -41.38 -34.97
N SER A 255 -6.78 -42.16 -35.99
CA SER A 255 -7.79 -43.21 -35.86
C SER A 255 -7.29 -44.63 -35.60
N SER A 256 -8.02 -45.34 -34.73
CA SER A 256 -8.34 -46.78 -34.73
C SER A 256 -7.52 -47.77 -35.60
N ARG A 257 -6.92 -48.77 -34.94
CA ARG A 257 -7.08 -50.20 -35.30
C ARG A 257 -7.40 -50.96 -34.01
N GLY A 258 -8.27 -51.96 -34.09
CA GLY A 258 -8.87 -52.59 -32.90
C GLY A 258 -8.38 -54.00 -32.57
N CYS A 259 -8.79 -54.49 -31.41
CA CYS A 259 -9.00 -55.91 -31.11
C CYS A 259 -10.05 -56.05 -29.99
N LYS A 260 -10.70 -57.22 -29.88
CA LYS A 260 -11.85 -57.51 -29.00
C LYS A 260 -11.43 -58.05 -27.60
N PRO A 261 -12.35 -58.11 -26.60
CA PRO A 261 -12.04 -58.35 -25.17
C PRO A 261 -12.03 -59.86 -24.79
N PRO A 262 -11.91 -60.21 -23.49
CA PRO A 262 -13.14 -60.48 -22.71
C PRO A 262 -13.15 -60.16 -21.18
N GLU A 263 -14.37 -59.94 -20.68
CA GLU A 263 -14.99 -60.35 -19.39
C GLU A 263 -14.19 -60.60 -18.09
N SER A 264 -14.72 -60.11 -16.95
CA SER A 264 -15.40 -60.99 -15.94
C SER A 264 -16.02 -60.28 -14.72
N ARG A 265 -17.19 -60.81 -14.29
CA ARG A 265 -17.82 -60.95 -12.94
C ARG A 265 -17.65 -59.84 -11.87
N ARG A 266 -18.72 -59.24 -11.31
CA ARG A 266 -19.89 -59.73 -10.50
C ARG A 266 -19.64 -59.88 -8.98
N GLN A 267 -20.63 -59.42 -8.20
CA GLN A 267 -20.96 -59.57 -6.76
C GLN A 267 -20.61 -58.34 -5.89
N HIS A 268 -21.55 -57.66 -5.18
CA HIS A 268 -22.41 -58.10 -4.05
C HIS A 268 -21.56 -58.56 -2.84
N THR A 269 -21.77 -58.12 -1.59
CA THR A 269 -23.03 -57.71 -0.90
C THR A 269 -22.78 -56.95 0.42
N GLN A 270 -23.84 -56.29 0.95
CA GLN A 270 -24.21 -56.13 2.37
C GLN A 270 -23.45 -55.17 3.34
N SER A 271 -24.23 -54.19 3.83
CA SER A 271 -24.21 -53.49 5.13
C SER A 271 -24.74 -54.41 6.28
N PRO A 272 -25.06 -53.95 7.53
CA PRO A 272 -24.94 -52.62 8.18
C PRO A 272 -24.49 -52.62 9.68
N GLY A 273 -24.40 -51.41 10.27
CA GLY A 273 -24.51 -51.14 11.73
C GLY A 273 -23.19 -50.87 12.47
N GLY A 274 -23.11 -49.99 13.48
CA GLY A 274 -24.09 -49.02 14.01
C GLY A 274 -23.73 -48.56 15.44
N ALA A 275 -24.07 -47.32 15.82
CA ALA A 275 -23.96 -46.75 17.19
C ALA A 275 -22.51 -46.61 17.76
N THR A 276 -22.13 -45.71 18.69
CA THR A 276 -22.79 -44.57 19.38
C THR A 276 -21.74 -43.67 20.09
N TYR A 277 -22.08 -42.39 20.28
CA TYR A 277 -21.71 -41.49 21.40
C TYR A 277 -20.25 -41.04 21.75
N HIS A 278 -20.15 -39.70 21.84
CA HIS A 278 -19.50 -38.85 22.85
C HIS A 278 -17.99 -38.93 23.20
N THR A 279 -17.29 -37.87 22.77
CA THR A 279 -16.47 -36.95 23.58
C THR A 279 -15.76 -37.43 24.85
N ALA A 280 -14.42 -37.35 24.84
CA ALA A 280 -13.63 -36.90 25.98
C ALA A 280 -12.33 -36.18 25.52
N ARG A 281 -12.05 -35.01 26.11
CA ARG A 281 -10.67 -34.45 26.16
C ARG A 281 -9.83 -35.26 27.14
N ILE A 282 -8.51 -35.34 26.96
CA ILE A 282 -7.47 -34.95 27.95
C ILE A 282 -6.05 -35.15 27.37
N LEU A 283 -5.09 -34.41 27.94
CA LEU A 283 -3.68 -34.30 27.54
C LEU A 283 -2.83 -35.55 27.85
N GLY A 284 -1.67 -35.71 27.16
CA GLY A 284 -0.47 -36.25 27.84
C GLY A 284 0.60 -37.00 27.01
N VAL A 285 1.77 -36.34 26.82
CA VAL A 285 3.15 -36.90 26.97
C VAL A 285 3.65 -38.07 26.07
N ALA A 286 4.42 -37.69 25.03
CA ALA A 286 5.85 -38.06 24.77
C ALA A 286 6.29 -39.56 24.51
N PRO A 287 7.53 -39.81 23.99
CA PRO A 287 7.80 -40.83 22.95
C PRO A 287 8.54 -42.12 23.41
N PRO A 288 8.74 -43.09 22.49
CA PRO A 288 10.06 -43.34 21.85
C PRO A 288 9.91 -43.64 20.32
N GLY A 289 10.93 -43.86 19.49
CA GLY A 289 12.39 -43.96 19.67
C GLY A 289 12.96 -45.19 18.92
N LEU A 290 13.99 -44.98 18.08
CA LEU A 290 14.76 -45.99 17.30
C LEU A 290 14.01 -46.69 16.13
N GLY A 291 14.68 -47.10 15.05
CA GLY A 291 16.13 -47.10 14.83
C GLY A 291 16.59 -47.31 13.38
N CYS A 292 17.92 -47.33 13.25
CA CYS A 292 18.72 -47.37 12.03
C CYS A 292 18.40 -48.51 11.05
N LEU A 293 18.67 -48.26 9.76
CA LEU A 293 19.40 -49.21 8.91
C LEU A 293 20.32 -48.45 7.93
N ARG A 294 21.64 -48.67 8.07
CA ARG A 294 22.67 -48.26 7.09
C ARG A 294 22.81 -49.35 6.02
N SER A 295 23.05 -48.97 4.75
CA SER A 295 23.90 -49.67 3.76
C SER A 295 23.63 -49.11 2.34
N SER A 296 24.55 -49.01 1.37
CA SER A 296 26.01 -48.79 1.34
C SER A 296 26.42 -48.52 -0.12
N TYR A 297 27.52 -47.79 -0.29
CA TYR A 297 28.31 -47.58 -1.51
C TYR A 297 28.45 -48.78 -2.49
N LEU A 298 28.37 -48.52 -3.81
CA LEU A 298 29.47 -48.60 -4.82
C LEU A 298 28.95 -48.72 -6.26
N GLY A 299 29.65 -48.12 -7.23
CA GLY A 299 29.28 -48.20 -8.66
C GLY A 299 30.12 -47.32 -9.59
N LEU A 300 31.42 -47.60 -9.72
CA LEU A 300 32.29 -46.92 -10.69
C LEU A 300 31.98 -47.38 -12.14
N THR A 301 32.05 -46.41 -13.07
CA THR A 301 32.30 -46.46 -14.53
C THR A 301 32.45 -47.81 -15.25
N PRO A 302 32.06 -47.88 -16.54
CA PRO A 302 33.15 -47.88 -17.55
C PRO A 302 32.89 -47.15 -18.89
N GLN A 303 33.98 -46.52 -19.36
CA GLN A 303 34.52 -46.51 -20.73
C GLN A 303 33.86 -45.73 -21.89
N ALA A 304 34.74 -45.34 -22.82
CA ALA A 304 34.51 -44.48 -23.99
C ALA A 304 35.02 -45.15 -25.28
N ILE A 305 34.48 -44.73 -26.44
CA ILE A 305 34.97 -45.00 -27.81
C ILE A 305 34.77 -43.68 -28.60
N ILE A 306 35.81 -42.89 -28.89
CA ILE A 306 36.60 -42.84 -30.16
C ILE A 306 35.76 -42.23 -31.32
N CYS A 307 36.18 -41.20 -32.10
CA CYS A 307 37.52 -40.83 -32.59
C CYS A 307 37.69 -39.33 -32.99
N ARG A 308 38.90 -38.77 -32.78
CA ARG A 308 39.77 -37.87 -33.64
C ARG A 308 39.13 -36.92 -34.67
N ARG A 309 39.66 -35.72 -35.03
CA ARG A 309 40.93 -34.95 -34.87
C ARG A 309 40.62 -33.49 -35.34
N SER A 310 41.42 -32.41 -35.26
CA SER A 310 42.73 -32.00 -34.66
C SER A 310 42.64 -30.45 -34.55
N ALA A 311 42.95 -29.75 -33.45
CA ALA A 311 44.27 -29.40 -32.88
C ALA A 311 45.22 -28.58 -33.79
N ALA A 312 45.27 -27.26 -33.57
CA ALA A 312 46.39 -26.28 -33.68
C ALA A 312 45.79 -24.85 -33.51
N GLU A 313 45.78 -24.22 -32.34
CA GLU A 313 46.85 -23.43 -31.69
C GLU A 313 47.29 -22.12 -32.39
N ASN A 314 47.02 -21.02 -31.66
CA ASN A 314 47.82 -19.79 -31.46
C ASN A 314 48.44 -19.01 -32.64
N VAL A 315 48.22 -17.68 -32.60
CA VAL A 315 49.22 -16.58 -32.50
C VAL A 315 48.73 -15.32 -33.25
N GLY A 316 48.96 -14.13 -32.67
CA GLY A 316 49.47 -13.02 -33.49
C GLY A 316 48.50 -11.95 -33.98
N ASN A 317 48.08 -11.09 -33.05
CA ASN A 317 47.90 -9.64 -33.19
C ASN A 317 48.37 -8.92 -34.49
N THR A 318 47.53 -7.96 -34.91
CA THR A 318 47.85 -6.58 -35.41
C THR A 318 48.31 -6.25 -36.84
N GLN A 319 47.67 -5.19 -37.38
CA GLN A 319 47.98 -4.32 -38.53
C GLN A 319 47.90 -4.95 -39.95
N GLY A 320 47.40 -4.29 -40.99
CA GLY A 320 46.75 -2.97 -41.11
C GLY A 320 46.61 -2.53 -42.58
N VAL A 321 46.09 -1.31 -42.81
CA VAL A 321 46.24 -0.49 -44.04
C VAL A 321 45.35 -0.83 -45.28
N SER A 322 44.67 0.22 -45.77
CA SER A 322 43.89 0.37 -47.02
C SER A 322 44.82 0.99 -48.13
N PRO A 323 44.47 1.35 -49.41
CA PRO A 323 43.13 1.47 -50.03
C PRO A 323 42.96 1.23 -51.58
N ARG A 324 41.70 1.32 -52.05
CA ARG A 324 41.17 2.02 -53.28
C ARG A 324 41.35 1.52 -54.75
N ASN A 325 40.31 1.92 -55.53
CA ASN A 325 40.13 2.01 -57.01
C ASN A 325 39.91 0.67 -57.79
N GLY A 326 39.14 0.59 -58.90
CA GLY A 326 38.23 1.54 -59.60
C GLY A 326 38.01 1.19 -61.10
N ASP A 327 36.79 1.38 -61.63
CA ASP A 327 36.38 1.51 -63.07
C ASP A 327 36.55 0.29 -64.04
N GLU A 328 35.87 0.11 -65.20
CA GLU A 328 34.58 0.59 -65.80
C GLU A 328 34.18 -0.25 -67.07
N SER A 329 32.87 -0.39 -67.39
CA SER A 329 32.26 -0.61 -68.75
C SER A 329 32.64 -1.87 -69.62
N GLU A 330 32.00 -2.29 -70.73
CA GLU A 330 30.81 -1.89 -71.54
C GLU A 330 30.32 -3.10 -72.43
N THR A 331 29.08 -3.13 -72.96
CA THR A 331 28.69 -3.61 -74.34
C THR A 331 27.17 -3.50 -74.68
N LYS A 332 26.79 -3.69 -75.97
CA LYS A 332 25.56 -3.23 -76.72
C LYS A 332 24.94 -4.38 -77.60
N PRO A 333 24.03 -4.20 -78.61
CA PRO A 333 22.77 -3.39 -78.81
C PRO A 333 21.61 -4.12 -79.60
N ARG A 334 20.41 -3.49 -79.85
CA ARG A 334 19.70 -3.31 -81.18
C ARG A 334 18.23 -2.71 -81.17
N ARG A 335 17.77 -2.25 -82.36
CA ARG A 335 16.58 -1.44 -82.84
C ARG A 335 15.14 -2.04 -82.64
N GLY A 336 13.97 -1.40 -82.91
CA GLY A 336 13.53 -0.03 -83.36
C GLY A 336 12.02 0.10 -83.79
N ASP A 337 11.53 1.32 -84.14
CA ASP A 337 10.28 1.74 -84.88
C ASP A 337 8.83 1.59 -84.24
N SER A 338 7.74 2.38 -84.48
CA SER A 338 7.44 3.69 -85.16
C SER A 338 5.99 4.29 -84.88
N LYS A 339 5.76 5.62 -85.08
CA LYS A 339 4.52 6.41 -85.50
C LYS A 339 3.10 6.21 -84.84
N SER A 340 2.06 7.08 -84.88
CA SER A 340 1.82 8.56 -85.06
C SER A 340 0.31 8.96 -84.92
N ASN A 341 -0.02 10.24 -84.61
CA ASN A 341 -1.30 11.01 -84.84
C ASN A 341 -2.50 11.01 -83.84
N ALA A 342 -3.24 12.15 -83.87
CA ALA A 342 -4.50 12.54 -83.18
C ALA A 342 -5.55 12.99 -84.27
N PRO A 343 -6.76 13.60 -84.04
CA PRO A 343 -7.41 14.11 -82.80
C PRO A 343 -8.96 13.93 -82.65
N GLN A 344 -9.52 14.52 -81.57
CA GLN A 344 -10.86 15.16 -81.39
C GLN A 344 -12.21 14.39 -81.26
N GLU A 345 -12.98 14.89 -80.28
CA GLU A 345 -14.45 15.11 -80.18
C GLU A 345 -15.46 14.13 -79.53
N CYS A 346 -16.34 14.78 -78.73
CA CYS A 346 -17.72 14.48 -78.32
C CYS A 346 -18.11 13.23 -77.48
N ARG A 347 -18.65 13.54 -76.29
CA ARG A 347 -19.49 12.69 -75.39
C ARG A 347 -20.90 12.48 -76.01
N PRO A 348 -21.66 11.39 -75.71
CA PRO A 348 -22.11 11.08 -74.33
C PRO A 348 -22.37 9.61 -73.94
N SER A 349 -22.68 9.43 -72.65
CA SER A 349 -23.49 8.36 -72.01
C SER A 349 -23.08 6.88 -72.16
N GLY A 350 -23.01 6.18 -71.01
CA GLY A 350 -23.46 4.78 -70.92
C GLY A 350 -22.42 3.70 -70.57
N ALA A 351 -22.34 3.37 -69.27
CA ALA A 351 -22.15 2.03 -68.69
C ALA A 351 -20.84 1.20 -68.90
N LEU A 352 -20.50 0.49 -67.80
CA LEU A 352 -19.79 -0.80 -67.69
C LEU A 352 -18.29 -0.92 -68.04
N SER A 353 -17.50 -0.85 -66.97
CA SER A 353 -16.46 -1.82 -66.54
C SER A 353 -15.52 -2.50 -67.55
N SER A 354 -14.22 -2.28 -67.38
CA SER A 354 -13.21 -3.36 -67.29
C SER A 354 -11.92 -2.86 -66.63
N ASP A 355 -11.21 -3.76 -65.95
CA ASP A 355 -10.04 -3.47 -65.12
C ASP A 355 -8.77 -3.12 -65.91
N VAL A 356 -8.00 -2.16 -65.40
CA VAL A 356 -6.53 -2.15 -65.51
C VAL A 356 -5.92 -1.73 -64.18
N SER A 357 -5.12 -2.61 -63.59
CA SER A 357 -4.43 -2.39 -62.32
C SER A 357 -3.17 -1.52 -62.48
N PRO A 358 -2.96 -0.48 -61.64
CA PRO A 358 -1.72 0.28 -61.64
C PRO A 358 -0.66 -0.36 -60.72
N GLN A 359 0.60 -0.39 -61.18
CA GLN A 359 1.74 -0.83 -60.39
C GLN A 359 2.12 0.18 -59.28
N PRO A 360 2.77 -0.28 -58.19
CA PRO A 360 3.13 0.58 -57.05
C PRO A 360 4.37 1.45 -57.35
N GLY A 361 4.24 2.77 -57.16
CA GLY A 361 5.33 3.72 -57.33
C GLY A 361 5.46 4.72 -56.17
N ALA A 362 6.69 4.84 -55.66
CA ALA A 362 7.19 5.94 -54.80
C ALA A 362 6.48 6.21 -53.44
N HIS A 363 6.83 5.43 -52.41
CA HIS A 363 6.73 5.92 -51.03
C HIS A 363 7.80 6.99 -50.75
N ALA A 364 7.37 8.21 -50.44
CA ALA A 364 8.28 9.32 -50.12
C ALA A 364 9.01 9.11 -48.76
N PRO A 365 10.33 9.40 -48.64
CA PRO A 365 11.08 9.19 -47.39
C PRO A 365 10.67 10.05 -46.19
N GLY A 366 9.78 11.03 -46.37
CA GLY A 366 9.48 12.07 -45.37
C GLY A 366 8.60 11.64 -44.17
N TYR A 367 7.91 10.50 -44.24
CA TYR A 367 6.95 10.10 -43.20
C TYR A 367 7.61 9.59 -41.90
N TRP A 368 8.81 9.00 -41.99
CA TRP A 368 9.54 8.51 -40.81
C TRP A 368 10.22 9.64 -40.03
N LEU A 369 10.74 10.66 -40.73
CA LEU A 369 11.40 11.82 -40.14
C LEU A 369 10.43 12.78 -39.42
N SER A 370 9.17 12.86 -39.84
CA SER A 370 8.14 13.65 -39.13
C SER A 370 7.68 12.95 -37.84
N SER A 371 7.57 11.61 -37.84
CA SER A 371 7.27 10.80 -36.65
C SER A 371 8.33 10.98 -35.54
N LEU A 372 9.61 11.06 -35.93
CA LEU A 372 10.72 11.34 -35.02
C LEU A 372 10.74 12.77 -34.43
N ARG A 373 9.95 13.72 -34.96
CA ARG A 373 10.03 15.13 -34.52
C ARG A 373 9.20 15.44 -33.27
N ASP A 374 8.23 14.59 -32.92
CA ASP A 374 7.30 14.77 -31.81
C ASP A 374 7.25 13.55 -30.85
N TRP A 375 8.28 12.70 -30.85
CA TRP A 375 8.36 11.48 -30.00
C TRP A 375 8.12 11.74 -28.50
N TYR A 376 8.59 12.90 -27.99
CA TYR A 376 8.38 13.35 -26.61
C TYR A 376 6.91 13.63 -26.24
N ARG A 377 6.00 13.66 -27.23
CA ARG A 377 4.53 13.78 -27.07
C ARG A 377 3.81 12.42 -27.08
N HIS A 378 4.55 11.32 -27.20
CA HIS A 378 3.98 9.98 -27.17
C HIS A 378 3.53 9.62 -25.74
N PRO A 379 2.36 8.96 -25.53
CA PRO A 379 1.82 8.71 -24.19
C PRO A 379 2.78 7.93 -23.28
N ILE A 380 3.49 6.94 -23.83
CA ILE A 380 4.48 6.15 -23.09
C ILE A 380 5.64 7.03 -22.59
N VAL A 381 6.12 7.96 -23.43
CA VAL A 381 7.20 8.87 -23.06
C VAL A 381 6.72 9.87 -22.01
N LEU A 382 5.49 10.39 -22.14
CA LEU A 382 4.91 11.25 -21.12
C LEU A 382 4.70 10.53 -19.77
N LEU A 383 4.29 9.27 -19.78
CA LEU A 383 4.20 8.43 -18.57
C LEU A 383 5.58 8.17 -17.95
N ALA A 384 6.60 7.85 -18.76
CA ALA A 384 7.97 7.72 -18.30
C ALA A 384 8.50 9.03 -17.69
N CYS A 385 8.28 10.17 -18.35
CA CYS A 385 8.61 11.48 -17.80
C CYS A 385 7.87 11.77 -16.48
N ALA A 386 6.62 11.33 -16.32
CA ALA A 386 5.88 11.49 -15.07
C ALA A 386 6.46 10.62 -13.94
N ALA A 387 6.82 9.35 -14.23
CA ALA A 387 7.49 8.46 -13.28
C ALA A 387 8.87 9.00 -12.87
N CYS A 388 9.70 9.43 -13.83
CA CYS A 388 10.99 10.08 -13.54
C CYS A 388 10.80 11.36 -12.72
N SER A 389 9.79 12.19 -13.05
CA SER A 389 9.48 13.40 -12.27
C SER A 389 9.05 13.06 -10.83
N ALA A 390 8.23 12.03 -10.64
CA ALA A 390 7.84 11.56 -9.31
C ALA A 390 9.04 11.12 -8.48
N PHE A 391 9.92 10.31 -9.07
CA PHE A 391 11.16 9.86 -8.43
C PHE A 391 12.07 11.03 -8.05
N LEU A 392 12.32 11.96 -8.96
CA LEU A 392 13.19 13.11 -8.73
C LEU A 392 12.62 14.08 -7.67
N LEU A 393 11.31 14.35 -7.70
CA LEU A 393 10.65 15.24 -6.73
C LEU A 393 10.57 14.62 -5.33
N ALA A 394 10.40 13.31 -5.22
CA ALA A 394 10.36 12.57 -3.95
C ALA A 394 11.69 11.87 -3.59
N ALA A 395 12.81 12.18 -4.25
CA ALA A 395 14.12 11.53 -4.02
C ALA A 395 14.57 11.59 -2.55
N VAL A 396 14.27 12.67 -1.84
CA VAL A 396 14.53 12.84 -0.40
C VAL A 396 13.86 11.78 0.49
N GLN A 397 12.73 11.23 0.05
CA GLN A 397 12.01 10.14 0.73
C GLN A 397 12.39 8.78 0.15
N ILE A 398 12.49 8.66 -1.17
CA ILE A 398 12.71 7.40 -1.87
C ILE A 398 14.11 6.83 -1.59
N LEU A 399 15.17 7.65 -1.66
CA LEU A 399 16.54 7.13 -1.50
C LEU A 399 16.81 6.59 -0.09
N PRO A 400 16.42 7.25 1.01
CA PRO A 400 16.51 6.67 2.35
C PRO A 400 15.60 5.45 2.52
N ALA A 401 14.35 5.52 2.03
CA ALA A 401 13.39 4.42 2.15
C ALA A 401 13.88 3.13 1.45
N MET A 402 14.52 3.25 0.28
CA MET A 402 15.17 2.12 -0.38
C MET A 402 16.29 1.52 0.47
N GLU A 403 17.15 2.36 1.07
CA GLU A 403 18.27 1.90 1.90
C GLU A 403 17.85 1.21 3.19
N ALA A 404 16.79 1.70 3.84
CA ALA A 404 16.19 1.07 5.01
C ALA A 404 15.40 -0.20 4.65
N THR A 405 14.64 -0.17 3.54
CA THR A 405 13.86 -1.33 3.09
C THR A 405 14.76 -2.51 2.76
N ALA A 406 15.88 -2.29 2.07
CA ALA A 406 16.86 -3.33 1.73
C ALA A 406 17.56 -3.99 2.95
N ARG A 407 17.38 -3.45 4.16
CA ARG A 407 17.88 -4.00 5.43
C ARG A 407 16.75 -4.43 6.38
N SER A 408 15.52 -4.50 5.87
CA SER A 408 14.34 -4.81 6.67
C SER A 408 13.94 -6.27 6.56
N ASP A 409 13.29 -6.76 7.61
CA ASP A 409 12.64 -8.08 7.63
C ASP A 409 11.55 -8.24 6.56
N ARG A 410 11.12 -7.15 5.93
CA ARG A 410 10.18 -7.15 4.80
C ARG A 410 10.87 -7.50 3.48
N ALA A 411 12.11 -7.04 3.27
CA ALA A 411 12.84 -7.31 2.04
C ALA A 411 13.55 -8.67 2.06
N ALA A 412 13.91 -9.16 3.25
CA ALA A 412 14.58 -10.44 3.39
C ALA A 412 13.68 -11.63 3.02
N PHE A 413 14.26 -12.62 2.36
CA PHE A 413 13.67 -13.90 2.03
C PHE A 413 14.76 -14.95 1.79
N ASP A 414 14.44 -16.21 2.05
CA ASP A 414 15.36 -17.32 1.75
C ASP A 414 15.11 -17.89 0.35
N GLU A 415 13.89 -17.72 -0.18
CA GLU A 415 13.42 -18.19 -1.48
C GLU A 415 12.56 -17.10 -2.16
N PRO A 416 12.57 -16.97 -3.50
CA PRO A 416 11.84 -15.90 -4.20
C PRO A 416 10.33 -16.01 -3.99
N ARG A 417 9.67 -14.90 -3.64
CA ARG A 417 8.26 -14.93 -3.17
C ARG A 417 7.24 -14.60 -4.27
N SER A 418 7.71 -14.41 -5.50
CA SER A 418 6.90 -14.14 -6.68
C SER A 418 7.66 -14.47 -7.96
N LEU A 419 6.91 -14.69 -9.06
CA LEU A 419 7.49 -14.79 -10.41
C LEU A 419 8.41 -13.60 -10.77
N ALA A 420 8.06 -12.39 -10.33
CA ALA A 420 8.88 -11.20 -10.54
C ALA A 420 10.21 -11.22 -9.76
N GLU A 421 10.21 -11.67 -8.50
CA GLU A 421 11.45 -11.84 -7.72
C GLU A 421 12.31 -12.98 -8.28
N MET A 422 11.68 -14.09 -8.68
CA MET A 422 12.35 -15.23 -9.34
C MET A 422 13.07 -14.78 -10.62
N ALA A 423 12.43 -13.94 -11.45
CA ALA A 423 13.05 -13.40 -12.65
C ALA A 423 14.28 -12.52 -12.35
N SER A 424 14.26 -11.72 -11.26
CA SER A 424 15.46 -10.98 -10.83
C SER A 424 16.59 -11.91 -10.33
N CYS A 425 16.27 -12.89 -9.48
CA CYS A 425 17.26 -13.82 -8.93
C CYS A 425 17.92 -14.72 -9.99
N LEU A 426 17.23 -14.99 -11.11
CA LEU A 426 17.80 -15.70 -12.26
C LEU A 426 18.68 -14.80 -13.16
N SER A 427 18.50 -13.48 -13.10
CA SER A 427 19.25 -12.51 -13.91
C SER A 427 20.55 -12.04 -13.25
N GLU A 428 20.55 -11.93 -11.93
CA GLU A 428 21.75 -11.73 -11.11
C GLU A 428 22.42 -13.09 -10.88
N ARG A 429 23.75 -13.19 -10.97
CA ARG A 429 24.46 -14.49 -10.90
C ARG A 429 24.55 -15.04 -9.47
N TYR A 430 23.42 -15.47 -8.89
CA TYR A 430 23.37 -16.20 -7.61
C TYR A 430 23.89 -17.65 -7.72
N THR A 431 24.61 -18.00 -8.79
CA THR A 431 25.06 -19.36 -9.12
C THR A 431 26.07 -19.95 -8.14
N ASP A 432 26.74 -19.10 -7.35
CA ASP A 432 27.80 -19.49 -6.40
C ASP A 432 27.26 -19.68 -4.96
N LEU A 433 26.00 -19.30 -4.71
CA LEU A 433 25.30 -19.62 -3.47
C LEU A 433 24.48 -20.89 -3.69
N GLY A 434 24.82 -21.94 -2.94
CA GLY A 434 24.23 -23.27 -3.08
C GLY A 434 22.70 -23.46 -2.86
N PRO A 435 21.95 -22.64 -2.09
CA PRO A 435 20.59 -23.03 -1.67
C PRO A 435 19.55 -23.06 -2.80
N PHE A 436 19.79 -22.43 -3.95
CA PHE A 436 18.80 -22.38 -5.05
C PHE A 436 18.82 -23.59 -6.00
N ARG A 437 19.71 -24.58 -5.80
CA ARG A 437 19.82 -25.74 -6.72
C ARG A 437 18.74 -26.82 -6.51
N ASP A 438 18.18 -26.93 -5.32
CA ASP A 438 17.29 -28.03 -4.93
C ASP A 438 15.82 -27.58 -4.68
N VAL A 439 15.47 -26.34 -5.02
CA VAL A 439 14.12 -25.79 -4.80
C VAL A 439 13.14 -26.33 -5.86
N GLU A 440 12.06 -26.99 -5.44
CA GLU A 440 10.89 -27.26 -6.31
C GLU A 440 10.10 -25.95 -6.55
N LEU A 441 10.69 -25.05 -7.35
CA LEU A 441 10.17 -23.69 -7.61
C LEU A 441 8.70 -23.63 -8.06
N THR A 442 8.16 -24.71 -8.63
CA THR A 442 6.76 -24.78 -9.05
C THR A 442 5.76 -25.03 -7.92
N ALA A 443 6.18 -25.56 -6.76
CA ALA A 443 5.26 -25.80 -5.64
C ALA A 443 4.86 -24.47 -4.98
N GLN A 444 5.84 -23.67 -4.58
CA GLN A 444 5.67 -22.53 -3.67
C GLN A 444 4.76 -21.41 -4.20
N ILE A 445 4.77 -21.15 -5.50
CA ILE A 445 3.89 -20.15 -6.15
C ILE A 445 2.40 -20.54 -6.03
N PHE A 446 2.15 -21.85 -5.93
CA PHE A 446 0.82 -22.43 -5.79
C PHE A 446 0.52 -22.91 -4.36
N ASP A 447 1.41 -22.75 -3.38
CA ASP A 447 1.18 -23.15 -1.98
C ASP A 447 0.44 -22.07 -1.17
N ASP A 448 -0.07 -22.44 0.02
CA ASP A 448 -0.66 -21.46 0.95
C ASP A 448 0.43 -20.67 1.71
N PRO A 449 0.44 -19.32 1.71
CA PRO A 449 1.50 -18.55 2.34
C PRO A 449 1.67 -18.86 3.83
N SER A 450 2.87 -19.30 4.22
CA SER A 450 3.15 -19.81 5.57
C SER A 450 2.98 -18.74 6.66
N TYR A 451 2.48 -19.13 7.83
CA TYR A 451 2.26 -18.23 8.97
C TYR A 451 3.56 -17.53 9.43
N GLY A 452 3.45 -16.26 9.85
CA GLY A 452 4.58 -15.45 10.31
C GLY A 452 5.53 -14.98 9.19
N THR A 453 5.23 -15.24 7.92
CA THR A 453 5.97 -14.71 6.77
C THR A 453 5.41 -13.37 6.31
N HIS A 454 6.24 -12.57 5.63
CA HIS A 454 5.75 -11.37 4.94
C HIS A 454 4.73 -11.71 3.84
N LEU A 455 4.92 -12.81 3.10
CA LEU A 455 3.98 -13.24 2.05
C LEU A 455 2.57 -13.52 2.60
N ARG A 456 2.43 -14.08 3.81
CA ARG A 456 1.11 -14.18 4.48
C ARG A 456 0.52 -12.82 4.84
N HIS A 457 1.36 -11.87 5.28
CA HIS A 457 0.93 -10.50 5.58
C HIS A 457 0.49 -9.68 4.36
N VAL A 458 0.91 -10.05 3.14
CA VAL A 458 0.48 -9.41 1.89
C VAL A 458 -1.04 -9.48 1.72
N TYR A 459 -1.65 -10.62 2.05
CA TYR A 459 -3.09 -10.90 1.91
C TYR A 459 -3.93 -10.60 3.17
N HIS A 460 -3.33 -10.08 4.24
CA HIS A 460 -4.10 -9.62 5.41
C HIS A 460 -5.10 -8.53 5.00
N PHE A 461 -6.26 -8.50 5.66
CA PHE A 461 -7.36 -7.59 5.31
C PHE A 461 -7.85 -7.73 3.86
N SER A 462 -8.01 -8.98 3.43
CA SER A 462 -8.78 -9.34 2.23
C SER A 462 -10.28 -9.14 2.47
N VAL A 463 -11.02 -8.78 1.42
CA VAL A 463 -12.45 -8.47 1.49
C VAL A 463 -13.27 -9.69 1.08
N GLY A 464 -14.07 -10.24 1.99
CA GLY A 464 -14.99 -11.34 1.67
C GLY A 464 -15.94 -10.98 0.52
N PRO A 465 -16.14 -11.83 -0.51
CA PRO A 465 -16.98 -11.49 -1.66
C PRO A 465 -18.43 -11.10 -1.31
N TRP A 466 -18.96 -11.59 -0.18
CA TRP A 466 -20.26 -11.19 0.35
C TRP A 466 -20.37 -9.69 0.68
N HIS A 467 -19.27 -9.01 1.03
CA HIS A 467 -19.27 -7.57 1.35
C HIS A 467 -19.71 -6.68 0.18
N VAL A 468 -19.78 -7.19 -1.06
CA VAL A 468 -20.41 -6.49 -2.19
C VAL A 468 -21.87 -6.10 -1.87
N ALA A 469 -22.57 -6.85 -1.02
CA ALA A 469 -23.91 -6.52 -0.56
C ALA A 469 -23.98 -5.20 0.26
N ASP A 470 -22.90 -4.79 0.93
CA ASP A 470 -22.84 -3.58 1.76
C ASP A 470 -22.84 -2.28 0.93
N PHE A 471 -22.58 -2.35 -0.38
CA PHE A 471 -22.86 -1.23 -1.28
C PHE A 471 -24.37 -0.92 -1.35
N VAL A 472 -25.23 -1.94 -1.24
CA VAL A 472 -26.69 -1.81 -1.34
C VAL A 472 -27.30 -1.56 0.04
N TRP A 473 -26.92 -2.35 1.04
CA TRP A 473 -27.53 -2.33 2.38
C TRP A 473 -26.52 -1.91 3.45
N PRO A 474 -26.61 -0.69 4.01
CA PRO A 474 -25.55 -0.11 4.83
C PRO A 474 -25.43 -0.78 6.20
N ASN A 475 -24.24 -1.30 6.51
CA ASN A 475 -23.93 -2.01 7.76
C ASN A 475 -24.75 -3.30 7.93
N VAL A 476 -25.15 -3.95 6.83
CA VAL A 476 -25.96 -5.19 6.89
C VAL A 476 -25.20 -6.32 7.60
N PHE A 477 -23.88 -6.30 7.58
CA PHE A 477 -22.98 -7.23 8.28
C PHE A 477 -22.74 -6.91 9.76
N GLY A 478 -23.38 -5.85 10.27
CA GLY A 478 -23.25 -5.39 11.65
C GLY A 478 -22.10 -4.41 11.88
N LYS A 479 -22.07 -3.77 13.05
CA LYS A 479 -21.05 -2.78 13.44
C LYS A 479 -20.08 -3.37 14.46
N PRO A 480 -18.76 -3.22 14.29
CA PRO A 480 -17.77 -3.71 15.27
C PRO A 480 -17.64 -2.85 16.53
N PHE A 481 -18.02 -1.57 16.49
CA PHE A 481 -17.91 -0.61 17.60
C PHE A 481 -19.06 0.43 17.56
N PRO A 482 -19.39 1.11 18.67
CA PRO A 482 -18.80 1.00 20.02
C PRO A 482 -19.21 -0.28 20.77
N ARG A 483 -20.23 -0.99 20.29
CA ARG A 483 -20.61 -2.34 20.75
C ARG A 483 -20.39 -3.36 19.64
N ASN A 484 -20.12 -4.61 20.02
CA ASN A 484 -20.02 -5.71 19.07
C ASN A 484 -21.40 -6.12 18.52
N GLU A 485 -21.80 -5.54 17.40
CA GLU A 485 -22.98 -5.90 16.62
C GLU A 485 -22.60 -6.66 15.32
N ARG A 486 -21.31 -6.92 15.08
CA ARG A 486 -20.77 -7.45 13.81
C ARG A 486 -20.97 -8.95 13.68
N TRP A 487 -22.21 -9.37 13.41
CA TRP A 487 -22.55 -10.79 13.26
C TRP A 487 -21.70 -11.54 12.22
N ILE A 488 -21.18 -10.86 11.18
CA ILE A 488 -20.37 -11.53 10.15
C ILE A 488 -19.07 -12.15 10.71
N SER A 489 -18.58 -11.74 11.88
CA SER A 489 -17.44 -12.40 12.52
C SER A 489 -17.75 -13.81 13.04
N ALA A 490 -19.01 -14.23 13.07
CA ALA A 490 -19.41 -15.61 13.33
C ALA A 490 -19.21 -16.54 12.11
N LEU A 491 -18.97 -15.99 10.91
CA LEU A 491 -18.65 -16.78 9.72
C LEU A 491 -17.16 -17.19 9.75
N PRO A 492 -16.80 -18.49 9.77
CA PRO A 492 -15.41 -18.92 9.90
C PRO A 492 -14.46 -18.43 8.79
N ALA A 493 -15.00 -18.17 7.59
CA ALA A 493 -14.25 -17.63 6.46
C ALA A 493 -14.05 -16.10 6.50
N GLU A 494 -14.64 -15.37 7.45
CA GLU A 494 -14.52 -13.91 7.54
C GLU A 494 -13.16 -13.49 8.13
N GLY A 495 -12.41 -12.69 7.37
CA GLY A 495 -11.11 -12.18 7.76
C GLY A 495 -11.14 -10.94 8.67
N ARG A 496 -9.95 -10.36 8.87
CA ARG A 496 -9.78 -9.05 9.53
C ARG A 496 -10.35 -7.94 8.64
N THR A 497 -11.16 -7.05 9.22
CA THR A 497 -11.79 -5.94 8.51
C THR A 497 -10.84 -4.76 8.30
N TRP A 498 -10.67 -4.28 7.06
CA TRP A 498 -9.99 -3.00 6.81
C TRP A 498 -10.91 -1.80 7.01
N THR A 499 -12.07 -1.82 6.35
CA THR A 499 -13.14 -0.82 6.41
C THR A 499 -14.44 -1.54 6.76
N PRO A 500 -15.20 -1.09 7.76
CA PRO A 500 -16.38 -1.81 8.24
C PRO A 500 -17.63 -1.57 7.38
N SER A 501 -17.57 -0.62 6.44
CA SER A 501 -18.59 -0.45 5.41
C SER A 501 -17.97 -0.04 4.07
N LEU A 502 -18.62 -0.46 2.98
CA LEU A 502 -18.38 -0.06 1.60
C LEU A 502 -19.40 0.97 1.10
N TYR A 503 -20.39 1.32 1.92
CA TYR A 503 -21.56 2.07 1.50
C TYR A 503 -21.25 3.52 1.05
N LEU A 504 -21.80 3.89 -0.11
CA LEU A 504 -21.58 5.18 -0.79
C LEU A 504 -22.88 6.01 -0.96
N GLY A 505 -23.99 5.58 -0.35
CA GLY A 505 -25.34 6.10 -0.62
C GLY A 505 -26.05 5.32 -1.74
N LEU A 506 -27.36 5.10 -1.60
CA LEU A 506 -28.15 4.33 -2.55
C LEU A 506 -28.22 5.03 -3.91
N LEU A 507 -28.48 6.33 -3.92
CA LEU A 507 -28.64 7.09 -5.17
C LEU A 507 -27.37 7.09 -6.04
N PRO A 508 -26.15 7.33 -5.51
CA PRO A 508 -24.91 7.11 -6.24
C PRO A 508 -24.80 5.71 -6.86
N LEU A 509 -25.07 4.64 -6.11
CA LEU A 509 -25.00 3.28 -6.61
C LEU A 509 -25.97 3.04 -7.77
N LEU A 510 -27.23 3.45 -7.64
CA LEU A 510 -28.25 3.27 -8.69
C LEU A 510 -27.86 4.02 -9.98
N LEU A 511 -27.37 5.25 -9.86
CA LEU A 511 -26.94 6.07 -11.00
C LEU A 511 -25.68 5.49 -11.68
N ALA A 512 -24.74 4.94 -10.91
CA ALA A 512 -23.59 4.24 -11.45
C ALA A 512 -23.99 2.95 -12.19
N ALA A 513 -24.86 2.13 -11.59
CA ALA A 513 -25.38 0.90 -12.21
C ALA A 513 -26.15 1.19 -13.52
N MET A 514 -26.87 2.30 -13.60
CA MET A 514 -27.56 2.75 -14.81
C MET A 514 -26.62 3.06 -15.99
N MET A 515 -25.32 3.26 -15.75
CA MET A 515 -24.32 3.47 -16.82
C MET A 515 -23.79 2.16 -17.43
N LEU A 516 -23.90 1.02 -16.72
CA LEU A 516 -23.39 -0.27 -17.18
C LEU A 516 -23.90 -0.66 -18.58
N PRO A 517 -25.19 -0.52 -18.95
CA PRO A 517 -25.67 -0.86 -20.30
C PRO A 517 -25.05 0.00 -21.42
N SER A 518 -24.50 1.18 -21.09
CA SER A 518 -23.87 2.09 -22.05
C SER A 518 -22.35 2.06 -22.02
N TRP A 519 -21.74 1.09 -21.32
CA TRP A 519 -20.28 1.01 -21.20
C TRP A 519 -19.59 0.99 -22.57
N ARG A 520 -20.08 0.19 -23.53
CA ARG A 520 -19.52 0.14 -24.90
C ARG A 520 -19.58 1.47 -25.68
N ALA A 521 -20.40 2.44 -25.27
CA ALA A 521 -20.60 3.70 -26.00
C ALA A 521 -19.67 4.86 -25.57
N ASP A 522 -19.08 4.82 -24.38
CA ASP A 522 -18.15 5.85 -23.87
C ASP A 522 -16.89 5.18 -23.29
N TRP A 523 -15.73 5.40 -23.90
CA TRP A 523 -14.45 4.85 -23.45
C TRP A 523 -14.10 5.22 -22.00
N ARG A 524 -14.55 6.39 -21.51
CA ARG A 524 -14.36 6.77 -20.09
C ARG A 524 -15.23 5.91 -19.18
N VAL A 525 -16.42 5.50 -19.63
CA VAL A 525 -17.25 4.52 -18.91
C VAL A 525 -16.62 3.12 -19.01
N GLN A 526 -16.07 2.70 -20.16
CA GLN A 526 -15.32 1.43 -20.27
C GLN A 526 -14.15 1.38 -19.28
N PHE A 527 -13.30 2.42 -19.30
CA PHE A 527 -12.17 2.57 -18.38
C PHE A 527 -12.63 2.48 -16.92
N LEU A 528 -13.66 3.24 -16.54
CA LEU A 528 -14.20 3.22 -15.18
C LEU A 528 -14.72 1.82 -14.80
N VAL A 529 -15.52 1.17 -15.64
CA VAL A 529 -16.07 -0.17 -15.37
C VAL A 529 -14.97 -1.22 -15.23
N VAL A 530 -13.95 -1.18 -16.09
CA VAL A 530 -12.80 -2.10 -16.01
C VAL A 530 -11.98 -1.86 -14.75
N VAL A 531 -11.66 -0.59 -14.43
CA VAL A 531 -10.92 -0.25 -13.19
C VAL A 531 -11.71 -0.68 -11.96
N GLY A 532 -13.00 -0.34 -11.87
CA GLY A 532 -13.84 -0.65 -10.70
C GLY A 532 -14.07 -2.15 -10.49
N GLY A 533 -14.26 -2.90 -11.58
CA GLY A 533 -14.34 -4.36 -11.53
C GLY A 533 -13.02 -4.98 -11.07
N PHE A 534 -11.90 -4.52 -11.65
CA PHE A 534 -10.57 -5.00 -11.28
C PHE A 534 -10.20 -4.65 -9.83
N SER A 535 -10.50 -3.43 -9.36
CA SER A 535 -10.19 -3.01 -7.99
C SER A 535 -11.10 -3.66 -6.95
N LEU A 536 -12.38 -3.91 -7.28
CA LEU A 536 -13.29 -4.64 -6.40
C LEU A 536 -12.88 -6.12 -6.28
N VAL A 537 -12.73 -6.84 -7.40
CA VAL A 537 -12.33 -8.26 -7.36
C VAL A 537 -10.89 -8.41 -6.86
N GLY A 538 -10.00 -7.47 -7.15
CA GLY A 538 -8.67 -7.39 -6.57
C GLY A 538 -8.68 -7.18 -5.05
N SER A 539 -9.71 -6.54 -4.49
CA SER A 539 -9.82 -6.40 -3.02
C SER A 539 -10.13 -7.73 -2.31
N PHE A 540 -10.56 -8.76 -3.04
CA PHE A 540 -10.86 -10.08 -2.47
C PHE A 540 -9.61 -10.86 -2.04
N GLY A 541 -8.43 -10.57 -2.58
CA GLY A 541 -7.16 -11.06 -2.03
C GLY A 541 -7.08 -12.58 -1.80
N TRP A 542 -7.24 -12.97 -0.53
CA TRP A 542 -7.29 -14.34 -0.01
C TRP A 542 -8.36 -15.23 -0.67
N TYR A 543 -9.50 -14.66 -1.06
CA TYR A 543 -10.62 -15.39 -1.65
C TYR A 543 -10.39 -15.61 -3.17
N GLY A 544 -9.31 -16.32 -3.49
CA GLY A 544 -8.92 -16.69 -4.85
C GLY A 544 -9.68 -17.91 -5.38
N LEU A 545 -9.24 -18.42 -6.54
CA LEU A 545 -9.77 -19.68 -7.09
C LEU A 545 -9.40 -20.89 -6.22
N GLY A 546 -8.21 -20.87 -5.61
CA GLY A 546 -7.80 -21.90 -4.66
C GLY A 546 -8.74 -22.01 -3.45
N TRP A 547 -9.13 -20.87 -2.85
CA TRP A 547 -10.14 -20.86 -1.78
C TRP A 547 -11.48 -21.46 -2.23
N ILE A 548 -11.99 -21.09 -3.42
CA ILE A 548 -13.23 -21.67 -3.97
C ILE A 548 -13.13 -23.20 -4.13
N ILE A 549 -11.97 -23.70 -4.58
CA ILE A 549 -11.72 -25.15 -4.71
C ILE A 549 -11.76 -25.83 -3.34
N HIS A 550 -11.23 -25.21 -2.29
CA HIS A 550 -11.27 -25.76 -0.92
C HIS A 550 -12.67 -25.81 -0.34
N GLU A 551 -13.44 -24.73 -0.44
CA GLU A 551 -14.83 -24.70 0.04
C GLU A 551 -15.71 -25.73 -0.68
N LEU A 552 -15.56 -25.85 -2.02
CA LEU A 552 -16.26 -26.88 -2.79
C LEU A 552 -15.82 -28.29 -2.36
N ARG A 553 -14.52 -28.54 -2.19
CA ARG A 553 -14.00 -29.84 -1.76
C ARG A 553 -14.51 -30.21 -0.38
N ALA A 554 -14.46 -29.28 0.59
CA ALA A 554 -14.98 -29.49 1.94
C ALA A 554 -16.50 -29.77 1.94
N ALA A 555 -17.27 -29.07 1.11
CA ALA A 555 -18.70 -29.32 0.94
C ALA A 555 -19.00 -30.71 0.34
N PHE A 556 -18.14 -31.23 -0.56
CA PHE A 556 -18.30 -32.57 -1.14
C PHE A 556 -17.76 -33.72 -0.26
N THR A 557 -16.72 -33.49 0.55
CA THR A 557 -16.12 -34.53 1.41
C THR A 557 -16.58 -34.50 2.87
N GLY A 558 -17.50 -33.59 3.24
CA GLY A 558 -17.99 -33.46 4.62
C GLY A 558 -16.97 -32.86 5.59
N GLY A 559 -16.01 -32.07 5.08
CA GLY A 559 -14.97 -31.42 5.88
C GLY A 559 -13.69 -32.22 6.09
N GLU A 560 -13.65 -33.52 5.77
CA GLU A 560 -12.41 -34.29 5.73
C GLU A 560 -11.61 -33.94 4.47
N VAL A 561 -10.63 -33.06 4.62
CA VAL A 561 -9.75 -32.59 3.54
C VAL A 561 -8.30 -32.61 4.05
N GLY A 562 -7.50 -33.53 3.53
CA GLY A 562 -6.04 -33.52 3.71
C GLY A 562 -5.38 -32.35 2.97
N ASP A 563 -4.06 -32.19 3.14
CA ASP A 563 -3.34 -30.96 2.79
C ASP A 563 -3.69 -30.36 1.41
N PRO A 564 -3.87 -29.03 1.33
CA PRO A 564 -4.32 -28.36 0.13
C PRO A 564 -3.19 -28.26 -0.92
N TRP A 565 -3.33 -29.02 -2.01
CA TRP A 565 -2.53 -28.95 -3.24
C TRP A 565 -2.54 -27.59 -4.00
N ILE A 566 -3.19 -26.57 -3.46
CA ILE A 566 -3.26 -25.21 -4.01
C ILE A 566 -3.55 -24.20 -2.87
N GLY A 567 -2.89 -23.06 -2.82
CA GLY A 567 -3.07 -22.03 -1.81
C GLY A 567 -4.36 -21.23 -2.00
N ASN A 568 -4.92 -20.70 -0.92
CA ASN A 568 -6.17 -19.92 -0.96
C ASN A 568 -6.17 -18.73 -1.95
N PRO A 569 -5.15 -17.85 -1.97
CA PRO A 569 -5.16 -16.66 -2.84
C PRO A 569 -4.94 -16.97 -4.32
N VAL A 570 -4.50 -18.18 -4.67
CA VAL A 570 -4.09 -18.57 -6.04
C VAL A 570 -5.24 -18.35 -7.03
N GLY A 571 -4.91 -17.79 -8.20
CA GLY A 571 -5.88 -17.44 -9.24
C GLY A 571 -6.70 -16.17 -8.96
N GLY A 572 -6.55 -15.54 -7.80
CA GLY A 572 -7.14 -14.24 -7.50
C GLY A 572 -6.44 -13.08 -8.24
N LEU A 573 -7.16 -11.99 -8.51
CA LEU A 573 -6.56 -10.81 -9.18
C LEU A 573 -5.46 -10.15 -8.35
N TYR A 574 -5.54 -10.19 -7.02
CA TYR A 574 -4.46 -9.66 -6.16
C TYR A 574 -3.21 -10.53 -6.21
N TRP A 575 -3.38 -11.86 -6.23
CA TRP A 575 -2.28 -12.80 -6.41
C TRP A 575 -1.55 -12.54 -7.73
N LEU A 576 -2.29 -12.35 -8.84
CA LEU A 576 -1.68 -11.95 -10.13
C LEU A 576 -0.87 -10.64 -10.04
N LEU A 577 -1.28 -9.67 -9.22
CA LEU A 577 -0.49 -8.45 -8.99
C LEU A 577 0.80 -8.74 -8.21
N VAL A 578 0.72 -9.58 -7.17
CA VAL A 578 1.87 -9.99 -6.34
C VAL A 578 2.88 -10.79 -7.15
N GLU A 579 2.41 -11.70 -8.00
CA GLU A 579 3.24 -12.54 -8.85
C GLU A 579 3.92 -11.76 -9.97
N LEU A 580 3.15 -10.99 -10.74
CA LEU A 580 3.60 -10.47 -12.03
C LEU A 580 4.20 -9.05 -11.98
N LEU A 581 3.89 -8.25 -10.96
CA LEU A 581 4.34 -6.85 -10.92
C LEU A 581 5.62 -6.68 -10.08
N PRO A 582 6.71 -6.15 -10.66
CA PRO A 582 7.97 -5.95 -9.95
C PRO A 582 7.81 -5.15 -8.65
N GLY A 583 8.30 -5.74 -7.54
CA GLY A 583 8.25 -5.15 -6.20
C GLY A 583 6.87 -5.11 -5.55
N TYR A 584 5.79 -5.56 -6.20
CA TYR A 584 4.43 -5.44 -5.64
C TYR A 584 4.21 -6.30 -4.39
N VAL A 585 4.94 -7.41 -4.26
CA VAL A 585 4.99 -8.24 -3.04
C VAL A 585 5.42 -7.45 -1.79
N MET A 586 6.11 -6.31 -1.92
CA MET A 586 6.47 -5.44 -0.79
C MET A 586 5.27 -4.65 -0.22
N PHE A 587 4.17 -4.58 -0.97
CA PHE A 587 2.91 -3.96 -0.56
C PHE A 587 1.97 -4.96 0.11
N ARG A 588 1.03 -4.45 0.91
CA ARG A 588 0.08 -5.27 1.68
C ARG A 588 -1.33 -4.68 1.62
N TYR A 589 -2.29 -5.53 1.96
CA TYR A 589 -3.70 -5.20 2.23
C TYR A 589 -4.55 -4.95 0.96
N PRO A 590 -5.19 -6.01 0.43
CA PRO A 590 -6.04 -5.95 -0.76
C PRO A 590 -7.18 -4.94 -0.67
N ALA A 591 -7.76 -4.76 0.52
CA ALA A 591 -8.83 -3.79 0.77
C ALA A 591 -8.49 -2.33 0.39
N LYS A 592 -7.21 -1.95 0.28
CA LYS A 592 -6.84 -0.59 -0.19
C LYS A 592 -7.35 -0.29 -1.60
N LEU A 593 -7.53 -1.31 -2.44
CA LEU A 593 -8.11 -1.16 -3.78
C LEU A 593 -9.56 -0.66 -3.75
N LEU A 594 -10.28 -0.78 -2.62
CA LEU A 594 -11.63 -0.24 -2.47
C LEU A 594 -11.69 1.29 -2.61
N VAL A 595 -10.59 2.01 -2.37
CA VAL A 595 -10.52 3.47 -2.60
C VAL A 595 -10.68 3.79 -4.10
N LEU A 596 -10.12 2.96 -4.99
CA LEU A 596 -10.34 3.06 -6.45
C LEU A 596 -11.79 2.72 -6.81
N THR A 597 -12.35 1.66 -6.22
CA THR A 597 -13.75 1.26 -6.42
C THR A 597 -14.71 2.38 -6.04
N SER A 598 -14.51 3.03 -4.88
CA SER A 598 -15.30 4.16 -4.41
C SER A 598 -15.20 5.37 -5.33
N LEU A 599 -14.00 5.69 -5.83
CA LEU A 599 -13.81 6.77 -6.81
C LEU A 599 -14.53 6.47 -8.13
N VAL A 600 -14.43 5.23 -8.62
CA VAL A 600 -15.07 4.78 -9.85
C VAL A 600 -16.60 4.90 -9.76
N ILE A 601 -17.22 4.34 -8.71
CA ILE A 601 -18.67 4.39 -8.53
C ILE A 601 -19.14 5.85 -8.43
N SER A 602 -18.41 6.69 -7.72
CA SER A 602 -18.70 8.13 -7.60
C SER A 602 -18.66 8.87 -8.95
N LEU A 603 -17.67 8.56 -9.81
CA LEU A 603 -17.54 9.19 -11.14
C LEU A 603 -18.55 8.64 -12.15
N LEU A 604 -18.95 7.37 -12.03
CA LEU A 604 -20.07 6.80 -12.79
C LEU A 604 -21.41 7.39 -12.35
N ALA A 605 -21.61 7.60 -11.05
CA ALA A 605 -22.79 8.26 -10.49
C ALA A 605 -22.95 9.70 -11.00
N ALA A 606 -21.86 10.46 -11.12
CA ALA A 606 -21.89 11.80 -11.70
C ALA A 606 -22.35 11.83 -13.17
N ARG A 607 -21.95 10.84 -13.99
CA ARG A 607 -22.46 10.67 -15.37
C ARG A 607 -23.92 10.20 -15.38
N GLY A 608 -24.27 9.26 -14.50
CA GLY A 608 -25.64 8.77 -14.34
C GLY A 608 -26.60 9.89 -13.96
N TRP A 609 -26.18 10.81 -13.08
CA TRP A 609 -26.91 12.00 -12.71
C TRP A 609 -27.26 12.89 -13.90
N ASP A 610 -26.31 13.12 -14.81
CA ASP A 610 -26.53 13.98 -15.98
C ASP A 610 -27.53 13.36 -16.97
N ARG A 611 -27.53 12.03 -17.11
CA ARG A 611 -28.54 11.31 -17.92
C ARG A 611 -29.91 11.24 -17.23
N PHE A 612 -29.94 11.11 -15.90
CA PHE A 612 -31.15 11.32 -15.11
C PHE A 612 -31.75 12.72 -15.33
N VAL A 613 -30.91 13.76 -15.34
CA VAL A 613 -31.31 15.14 -15.62
C VAL A 613 -31.87 15.32 -17.04
N GLN A 614 -31.39 14.54 -18.01
CA GLN A 614 -31.85 14.56 -19.41
C GLN A 614 -33.16 13.79 -19.66
N GLY A 615 -33.51 12.78 -18.84
CA GLY A 615 -34.80 12.07 -19.02
C GLY A 615 -35.01 10.77 -18.25
N ASP A 616 -33.97 10.11 -17.73
CA ASP A 616 -34.06 8.74 -17.17
C ASP A 616 -34.83 8.60 -15.82
N GLN A 617 -35.67 9.58 -15.48
CA GLN A 617 -36.41 9.71 -14.22
C GLN A 617 -37.32 8.50 -13.94
N VAL A 618 -38.07 8.03 -14.94
CA VAL A 618 -38.96 6.86 -14.82
C VAL A 618 -38.16 5.59 -14.59
N LYS A 619 -37.01 5.44 -15.26
CA LYS A 619 -36.12 4.28 -15.11
C LYS A 619 -35.52 4.26 -13.70
N LEU A 620 -34.97 5.38 -13.24
CA LEU A 620 -34.45 5.52 -11.86
C LEU A 620 -35.54 5.21 -10.82
N SER A 621 -36.74 5.76 -10.99
CA SER A 621 -37.87 5.47 -10.07
C SER A 621 -38.25 3.99 -10.05
N ARG A 622 -38.26 3.30 -11.20
CA ARG A 622 -38.56 1.85 -11.26
C ARG A 622 -37.48 1.03 -10.55
N VAL A 623 -36.20 1.31 -10.81
CA VAL A 623 -35.08 0.59 -10.17
C VAL A 623 -35.09 0.82 -8.66
N ALA A 624 -35.29 2.06 -8.20
CA ALA A 624 -35.40 2.39 -6.78
C ALA A 624 -36.56 1.66 -6.09
N MET A 625 -37.73 1.57 -6.74
CA MET A 625 -38.88 0.79 -6.25
C MET A 625 -38.59 -0.72 -6.20
N VAL A 626 -37.88 -1.27 -7.18
CA VAL A 626 -37.48 -2.70 -7.18
C VAL A 626 -36.51 -2.99 -6.03
N VAL A 627 -35.47 -2.17 -5.86
CA VAL A 627 -34.50 -2.35 -4.75
C VAL A 627 -35.19 -2.18 -3.40
N ALA A 628 -36.14 -1.24 -3.27
CA ALA A 628 -36.94 -1.11 -2.05
C ALA A 628 -37.84 -2.34 -1.80
N GLY A 629 -38.52 -2.85 -2.83
CA GLY A 629 -39.35 -4.06 -2.74
C GLY A 629 -38.55 -5.30 -2.35
N VAL A 630 -37.38 -5.51 -2.95
CA VAL A 630 -36.45 -6.58 -2.58
C VAL A 630 -35.98 -6.43 -1.13
N SER A 631 -35.63 -5.20 -0.71
CA SER A 631 -35.20 -4.94 0.67
C SER A 631 -36.31 -5.22 1.69
N LEU A 632 -37.57 -4.89 1.38
CA LEU A 632 -38.73 -5.23 2.21
C LEU A 632 -38.99 -6.75 2.26
N ALA A 633 -38.88 -7.44 1.12
CA ALA A 633 -39.05 -8.89 1.06
C ALA A 633 -37.97 -9.63 1.87
N LEU A 634 -36.71 -9.18 1.76
CA LEU A 634 -35.60 -9.69 2.59
C LEU A 634 -35.80 -9.36 4.08
N ALA A 635 -36.30 -8.17 4.42
CA ALA A 635 -36.59 -7.81 5.81
C ALA A 635 -37.69 -8.70 6.41
N ALA A 636 -38.75 -9.00 5.65
CA ALA A 636 -39.80 -9.92 6.07
C ALA A 636 -39.25 -11.35 6.25
N ALA A 637 -38.49 -11.87 5.28
CA ALA A 637 -37.88 -13.20 5.35
C ALA A 637 -36.87 -13.36 6.50
N PHE A 638 -36.07 -12.31 6.76
CA PHE A 638 -35.15 -12.28 7.89
C PHE A 638 -35.90 -12.17 9.23
N GLY A 639 -36.95 -11.34 9.30
CA GLY A 639 -37.80 -11.24 10.49
C GLY A 639 -38.41 -12.58 10.92
N LEU A 640 -38.81 -13.41 9.95
CA LEU A 640 -39.31 -14.77 10.22
C LEU A 640 -38.23 -15.75 10.68
N SER A 641 -36.96 -15.55 10.31
CA SER A 641 -35.83 -16.42 10.70
C SER A 641 -35.01 -15.87 11.89
N GLN A 642 -35.37 -14.70 12.43
CA GLN A 642 -34.66 -14.05 13.54
C GLN A 642 -34.44 -14.94 14.78
N PRO A 643 -35.37 -15.82 15.22
CA PRO A 643 -35.12 -16.71 16.36
C PRO A 643 -33.97 -17.69 16.12
N ALA A 644 -33.87 -18.27 14.91
CA ALA A 644 -32.78 -19.17 14.55
C ALA A 644 -31.44 -18.42 14.48
N TRP A 645 -31.45 -17.19 13.96
CA TRP A 645 -30.28 -16.30 13.95
C TRP A 645 -29.79 -15.94 15.36
N ARG A 646 -30.70 -15.62 16.29
CA ARG A 646 -30.35 -15.37 17.69
C ARG A 646 -29.71 -16.58 18.35
N SER A 647 -30.23 -17.79 18.08
CA SER A 647 -29.62 -19.03 18.59
C SER A 647 -28.22 -19.23 18.03
N TRP A 648 -28.02 -19.09 16.71
CA TRP A 648 -26.71 -19.28 16.07
C TRP A 648 -25.67 -18.25 16.54
N LEU A 649 -26.07 -16.98 16.73
CA LEU A 649 -25.17 -15.92 17.18
C LEU A 649 -24.87 -15.97 18.69
N ALA A 650 -25.61 -16.73 19.49
CA ALA A 650 -25.31 -16.91 20.91
C ALA A 650 -24.00 -17.72 21.12
N ASP A 651 -23.67 -18.61 20.19
CA ASP A 651 -22.45 -19.43 20.21
C ASP A 651 -21.26 -18.76 19.49
N ALA A 652 -21.42 -17.52 18.99
CA ALA A 652 -20.38 -16.81 18.28
C ALA A 652 -19.23 -16.37 19.21
N PRO A 653 -17.96 -16.45 18.77
CA PRO A 653 -16.82 -16.04 19.58
C PRO A 653 -16.89 -14.53 19.91
N PRO A 654 -16.55 -14.13 21.15
CA PRO A 654 -16.52 -12.71 21.52
C PRO A 654 -15.38 -11.96 20.83
N ASP A 655 -15.57 -10.65 20.65
CA ASP A 655 -14.48 -9.75 20.28
C ASP A 655 -13.60 -9.45 21.50
N ALA A 656 -12.29 -9.39 21.31
CA ALA A 656 -11.33 -9.21 22.39
C ALA A 656 -11.43 -7.84 23.10
N ILE A 657 -11.98 -6.82 22.42
CA ILE A 657 -12.12 -5.46 22.94
C ILE A 657 -13.59 -5.16 23.27
N PHE A 658 -14.53 -5.48 22.38
CA PHE A 658 -15.93 -5.09 22.50
C PHE A 658 -16.86 -6.16 23.12
N GLY A 659 -16.30 -7.33 23.45
CA GLY A 659 -16.98 -8.40 24.17
C GLY A 659 -17.90 -9.27 23.29
N PRO A 660 -18.85 -10.00 23.90
CA PRO A 660 -19.76 -10.88 23.17
C PRO A 660 -20.63 -10.12 22.16
N ILE A 661 -21.07 -10.81 21.10
CA ILE A 661 -21.98 -10.22 20.11
C ILE A 661 -23.33 -9.94 20.76
N GLY A 662 -23.79 -8.69 20.70
CA GLY A 662 -25.14 -8.33 21.13
C GLY A 662 -26.19 -8.85 20.16
N THR A 663 -26.63 -10.10 20.32
CA THR A 663 -27.50 -10.84 19.38
C THR A 663 -28.76 -10.08 18.94
N ASP A 664 -29.44 -9.41 19.87
CA ASP A 664 -30.59 -8.54 19.57
C ASP A 664 -30.23 -7.30 18.77
N ALA A 665 -29.12 -6.63 19.11
CA ALA A 665 -28.64 -5.46 18.39
C ALA A 665 -28.16 -5.84 16.98
N ALA A 666 -27.44 -6.96 16.85
CA ALA A 666 -26.94 -7.49 15.59
C ALA A 666 -28.08 -7.87 14.63
N THR A 667 -29.10 -8.60 15.10
CA THR A 667 -30.27 -8.95 14.26
C THR A 667 -31.14 -7.73 13.95
N SER A 668 -31.32 -6.80 14.89
CA SER A 668 -31.97 -5.51 14.65
C SER A 668 -31.21 -4.65 13.61
N ARG A 669 -29.87 -4.72 13.58
CA ARG A 669 -29.04 -4.02 12.61
C ARG A 669 -29.28 -4.49 11.18
N VAL A 670 -29.45 -5.80 10.95
CA VAL A 670 -29.82 -6.36 9.63
C VAL A 670 -31.15 -5.79 9.15
N LEU A 671 -32.18 -5.87 10.00
CA LEU A 671 -33.51 -5.29 9.69
C LEU A 671 -33.43 -3.78 9.42
N THR A 672 -32.61 -3.06 10.20
CA THR A 672 -32.39 -1.61 10.03
C THR A 672 -31.71 -1.29 8.69
N ALA A 673 -30.70 -2.06 8.27
CA ALA A 673 -30.01 -1.88 6.98
C ALA A 673 -30.94 -2.10 5.77
N LEU A 674 -31.77 -3.14 5.85
CA LEU A 674 -32.78 -3.45 4.84
C LEU A 674 -33.88 -2.37 4.81
N ALA A 675 -34.39 -1.96 5.98
CA ALA A 675 -35.42 -0.93 6.10
C ALA A 675 -34.91 0.47 5.67
N HIS A 676 -33.67 0.83 5.98
CA HIS A 676 -33.00 2.04 5.50
C HIS A 676 -33.04 2.10 3.96
N THR A 677 -32.58 1.03 3.32
CA THR A 677 -32.51 0.93 1.85
C THR A 677 -33.90 0.99 1.21
N ALA A 678 -34.89 0.34 1.83
CA ALA A 678 -36.29 0.45 1.42
C ALA A 678 -36.82 1.89 1.54
N ALA A 679 -36.59 2.55 2.68
CA ALA A 679 -37.05 3.91 2.93
C ALA A 679 -36.44 4.92 1.95
N PHE A 680 -35.13 4.87 1.70
CA PHE A 680 -34.48 5.76 0.73
C PHE A 680 -34.87 5.43 -0.72
N GLY A 681 -35.06 4.16 -1.08
CA GLY A 681 -35.57 3.78 -2.41
C GLY A 681 -36.99 4.29 -2.68
N LEU A 682 -37.89 4.18 -1.68
CA LEU A 682 -39.23 4.77 -1.72
C LEU A 682 -39.17 6.30 -1.77
N LEU A 683 -38.30 6.92 -0.96
CA LEU A 683 -38.12 8.37 -0.92
C LEU A 683 -37.64 8.92 -2.28
N ILE A 684 -36.70 8.25 -2.94
CA ILE A 684 -36.30 8.58 -4.33
C ILE A 684 -37.54 8.60 -5.23
N ALA A 685 -38.35 7.54 -5.26
CA ALA A 685 -39.55 7.48 -6.10
C ALA A 685 -40.57 8.59 -5.76
N VAL A 686 -40.76 8.91 -4.48
CA VAL A 686 -41.63 10.00 -4.03
C VAL A 686 -41.10 11.37 -4.46
N LEU A 687 -39.81 11.68 -4.26
CA LEU A 687 -39.19 12.94 -4.66
C LEU A 687 -39.23 13.13 -6.18
N LEU A 688 -38.99 12.06 -6.95
CA LEU A 688 -39.11 12.05 -8.41
C LEU A 688 -40.53 12.34 -8.88
N LYS A 689 -41.55 11.83 -8.18
CA LYS A 689 -42.98 12.03 -8.51
C LYS A 689 -43.52 13.40 -8.05
N ARG A 690 -43.08 13.90 -6.89
CA ARG A 690 -43.70 15.06 -6.21
C ARG A 690 -43.01 16.39 -6.49
N LEU A 691 -41.69 16.42 -6.71
CA LEU A 691 -40.95 17.69 -6.82
C LEU A 691 -40.69 18.12 -8.27
N PRO A 692 -40.80 19.43 -8.59
CA PRO A 692 -40.43 19.97 -9.91
C PRO A 692 -38.91 20.02 -10.10
N GLY A 693 -38.49 20.19 -11.37
CA GLY A 693 -37.16 19.80 -11.87
C GLY A 693 -35.93 20.24 -11.07
N SER A 694 -35.85 21.49 -10.60
CA SER A 694 -34.69 22.00 -9.83
C SER A 694 -34.77 21.63 -8.34
N SER A 695 -35.94 21.83 -7.70
CA SER A 695 -36.16 21.45 -6.29
C SER A 695 -35.87 19.97 -6.05
N ARG A 696 -36.26 19.12 -6.99
CA ARG A 696 -35.98 17.68 -6.99
C ARG A 696 -34.48 17.36 -6.95
N ARG A 697 -33.66 18.08 -7.73
CA ARG A 697 -32.20 17.89 -7.78
C ARG A 697 -31.56 18.23 -6.42
N TYR A 698 -31.94 19.36 -5.83
CA TYR A 698 -31.42 19.75 -4.52
C TYR A 698 -31.90 18.81 -3.41
N ALA A 699 -33.16 18.37 -3.46
CA ALA A 699 -33.69 17.40 -2.51
C ALA A 699 -32.97 16.03 -2.59
N LEU A 700 -32.67 15.53 -3.79
CA LEU A 700 -31.91 14.29 -3.98
C LEU A 700 -30.46 14.41 -3.49
N LEU A 701 -29.78 15.55 -3.72
CA LEU A 701 -28.44 15.80 -3.17
C LEU A 701 -28.44 15.88 -1.64
N ALA A 702 -29.41 16.62 -1.06
CA ALA A 702 -29.56 16.73 0.39
C ALA A 702 -29.93 15.37 1.02
N MET A 703 -30.75 14.57 0.34
CA MET A 703 -31.08 13.21 0.73
C MET A 703 -29.82 12.33 0.78
N THR A 704 -28.97 12.31 -0.26
CA THR A 704 -27.71 11.54 -0.24
C THR A 704 -26.74 12.04 0.84
N ALA A 705 -26.68 13.35 1.09
CA ALA A 705 -25.90 13.91 2.20
C ALA A 705 -26.37 13.37 3.56
N ILE A 706 -27.68 13.38 3.83
CA ILE A 706 -28.29 12.83 5.05
C ILE A 706 -28.10 11.30 5.13
N GLU A 707 -28.30 10.59 4.03
CA GLU A 707 -28.13 9.14 3.90
C GLU A 707 -26.71 8.70 4.32
N LEU A 708 -25.68 9.40 3.81
CA LEU A 708 -24.28 9.18 4.20
C LEU A 708 -24.03 9.49 5.68
N CYS A 709 -24.57 10.59 6.21
CA CYS A 709 -24.46 10.93 7.64
C CYS A 709 -25.04 9.82 8.55
N VAL A 710 -26.21 9.27 8.19
CA VAL A 710 -26.90 8.22 8.96
C VAL A 710 -26.20 6.86 8.80
N ALA A 711 -25.81 6.49 7.58
CA ALA A 711 -25.21 5.19 7.30
C ALA A 711 -23.77 5.07 7.84
N ASN A 712 -22.97 6.14 7.67
CA ASN A 712 -21.52 6.11 7.87
C ASN A 712 -21.02 6.97 9.06
N GLY A 713 -21.81 7.90 9.59
CA GLY A 713 -21.35 8.86 10.62
C GLY A 713 -20.90 8.24 11.94
N TRP A 714 -21.32 7.01 12.25
CA TRP A 714 -20.86 6.25 13.42
C TRP A 714 -19.38 5.86 13.33
N MET A 715 -18.78 5.86 12.14
CA MET A 715 -17.38 5.45 11.95
C MET A 715 -16.36 6.47 12.49
N THR A 716 -16.71 7.75 12.55
CA THR A 716 -15.86 8.84 13.07
C THR A 716 -16.15 9.11 14.55
N GLU A 717 -16.31 8.04 15.32
CA GLU A 717 -16.49 8.12 16.76
C GLU A 717 -15.28 8.80 17.41
N SER A 718 -15.56 9.68 18.36
CA SER A 718 -14.58 10.49 19.06
C SER A 718 -14.77 10.33 20.56
N ILE A 719 -13.67 10.30 21.29
CA ILE A 719 -13.62 10.09 22.74
C ILE A 719 -13.48 11.43 23.47
N ASP A 720 -13.64 11.45 24.78
CA ASP A 720 -13.41 12.68 25.55
C ASP A 720 -11.94 13.14 25.47
N ALA A 721 -11.69 14.44 25.36
CA ALA A 721 -10.33 14.96 25.37
C ALA A 721 -9.71 15.01 26.79
N GLU A 722 -10.50 14.81 27.85
CA GLU A 722 -9.97 14.49 29.19
C GLU A 722 -9.16 13.19 29.20
N VAL A 723 -9.57 12.15 28.46
CA VAL A 723 -8.80 10.90 28.30
C VAL A 723 -7.38 11.16 27.76
N TRP A 724 -7.20 12.20 26.94
CA TRP A 724 -5.90 12.63 26.42
C TRP A 724 -5.09 13.50 27.40
N ARG A 725 -5.77 14.24 28.29
CA ARG A 725 -5.15 15.06 29.34
C ARG A 725 -4.82 14.27 30.61
N ALA A 726 -5.52 13.16 30.83
CA ALA A 726 -5.36 12.32 32.01
C ALA A 726 -3.90 11.96 32.23
N GLY A 727 -3.43 12.24 33.45
CA GLY A 727 -2.15 11.80 33.96
C GLY A 727 -2.11 10.28 34.00
N VAL A 728 -1.00 9.71 33.58
CA VAL A 728 -0.81 8.26 33.46
C VAL A 728 0.41 7.89 34.30
N ALA A 729 0.19 7.08 35.33
CA ALA A 729 1.26 6.58 36.19
C ALA A 729 2.16 5.64 35.39
N THR A 730 3.42 6.06 35.16
CA THR A 730 4.43 5.26 34.45
C THR A 730 5.76 5.35 35.20
N LEU A 731 6.55 4.28 35.13
CA LEU A 731 7.76 4.08 35.96
C LEU A 731 8.97 4.93 35.57
N ALA A 732 8.78 6.05 34.89
CA ALA A 732 9.86 6.84 34.32
C ALA A 732 9.56 8.35 34.34
N GLU A 733 9.35 8.91 35.53
CA GLU A 733 10.02 10.18 35.83
C GLU A 733 11.52 9.88 35.99
N SER A 734 12.21 9.70 34.87
CA SER A 734 13.67 9.58 34.84
C SER A 734 14.27 10.95 35.16
N GLY A 735 14.44 11.25 36.45
CA GLY A 735 15.24 12.38 36.90
C GLY A 735 16.68 12.26 36.37
N ASP A 736 17.20 13.37 35.83
CA ASP A 736 18.59 13.66 35.40
C ASP A 736 19.36 12.59 34.58
N ALA A 737 18.71 11.51 34.13
CA ALA A 737 19.34 10.42 33.42
C ALA A 737 19.68 10.81 31.97
N VAL A 738 20.96 10.67 31.60
CA VAL A 738 21.48 11.08 30.27
C VAL A 738 20.81 10.36 29.10
N ALA A 739 20.36 9.12 29.30
CA ALA A 739 19.63 8.33 28.29
C ALA A 739 18.30 7.82 28.85
N PRO A 740 17.26 7.71 28.00
CA PRO A 740 15.96 7.20 28.42
C PRO A 740 16.06 5.72 28.82
N PRO A 741 15.25 5.24 29.77
CA PRO A 741 15.19 3.81 30.11
C PRO A 741 14.73 2.97 28.91
N ARG A 742 15.17 1.71 28.82
CA ARG A 742 14.70 0.77 27.77
C ARG A 742 13.76 -0.25 28.36
N LEU A 743 12.56 -0.27 27.82
CA LEU A 743 11.52 -1.26 28.09
C LEU A 743 11.54 -2.34 27.02
N PHE A 744 11.27 -3.58 27.40
CA PHE A 744 10.85 -4.63 26.47
C PHE A 744 9.40 -4.99 26.74
N ARG A 745 8.60 -5.07 25.67
CA ARG A 745 7.23 -5.57 25.75
C ARG A 745 7.21 -7.03 25.34
N ASP A 746 6.62 -7.89 26.18
CA ASP A 746 6.34 -9.25 25.75
C ASP A 746 5.34 -9.27 24.58
N LEU A 747 5.71 -10.00 23.52
CA LEU A 747 4.95 -10.14 22.29
C LEU A 747 4.08 -11.42 22.29
N ASN A 748 4.27 -12.31 23.27
CA ASN A 748 3.67 -13.65 23.27
C ASN A 748 2.35 -13.75 24.05
N ALA A 749 1.96 -12.74 24.84
CA ALA A 749 0.74 -12.75 25.65
C ALA A 749 -0.26 -11.65 25.24
N PRO A 750 -1.57 -11.94 25.20
CA PRO A 750 -2.59 -10.91 25.04
C PRO A 750 -2.64 -10.06 26.32
N LEU A 751 -2.19 -8.81 26.21
CA LEU A 751 -2.20 -7.84 27.31
C LEU A 751 -3.59 -7.24 27.57
N LEU A 752 -4.53 -7.35 26.62
CA LEU A 752 -5.89 -6.82 26.77
C LEU A 752 -6.58 -7.47 27.98
N PRO A 753 -7.26 -6.68 28.84
CA PRO A 753 -7.96 -7.23 30.01
C PRO A 753 -8.96 -8.33 29.63
N ALA A 754 -8.81 -9.51 30.23
CA ALA A 754 -9.63 -10.68 29.87
C ALA A 754 -11.14 -10.44 30.04
N GLU A 755 -11.53 -9.59 31.00
CA GLU A 755 -12.92 -9.19 31.22
C GLU A 755 -13.56 -8.47 30.02
N TRP A 756 -12.76 -7.78 29.18
CA TRP A 756 -13.30 -7.06 28.03
C TRP A 756 -13.94 -7.99 27.00
N SER A 757 -13.36 -9.18 26.81
CA SER A 757 -13.93 -10.24 25.98
C SER A 757 -15.22 -10.84 26.56
N GLN A 758 -15.43 -10.72 27.88
CA GLN A 758 -16.57 -11.30 28.60
C GLN A 758 -17.73 -10.32 28.77
N ARG A 759 -17.47 -9.01 28.72
CA ARG A 759 -18.46 -7.95 28.99
C ARG A 759 -18.41 -6.82 27.96
N SER A 760 -19.53 -6.57 27.29
CA SER A 760 -19.75 -5.37 26.48
C SER A 760 -19.79 -4.11 27.36
N GLY A 761 -19.27 -2.99 26.87
CA GLY A 761 -19.34 -1.66 27.50
C GLY A 761 -19.80 -0.60 26.51
N ASN A 762 -20.30 0.53 26.99
CA ASN A 762 -20.65 1.68 26.14
C ASN A 762 -19.43 2.54 25.85
N ASP A 763 -18.65 2.81 26.89
CA ASP A 763 -17.51 3.74 26.89
C ASP A 763 -16.18 3.00 26.65
N ARG A 764 -16.27 1.80 26.06
CA ARG A 764 -15.13 0.88 25.85
C ARG A 764 -14.01 1.48 24.99
N LEU A 765 -14.30 2.48 24.17
CA LEU A 765 -13.25 3.21 23.42
C LEU A 765 -12.42 4.12 24.32
N ASP A 766 -13.04 4.76 25.31
CA ASP A 766 -12.37 5.61 26.30
C ASP A 766 -11.53 4.71 27.23
N ASP A 767 -12.07 3.56 27.67
CA ASP A 767 -11.32 2.50 28.39
C ASP A 767 -10.06 2.06 27.60
N VAL A 768 -10.22 1.77 26.30
CA VAL A 768 -9.14 1.30 25.41
C VAL A 768 -8.05 2.33 25.29
N VAL A 769 -8.37 3.61 25.04
CA VAL A 769 -7.34 4.64 24.89
C VAL A 769 -6.66 4.97 26.23
N LEU A 770 -7.39 4.94 27.35
CA LEU A 770 -6.77 5.04 28.67
C LEU A 770 -5.79 3.88 28.90
N TRP A 771 -6.22 2.64 28.66
CA TRP A 771 -5.39 1.45 28.82
C TRP A 771 -4.17 1.43 27.88
N GLU A 772 -4.33 1.87 26.62
CA GLU A 772 -3.24 1.98 25.64
C GLU A 772 -2.21 3.03 26.05
N ARG A 773 -2.66 4.24 26.45
CA ARG A 773 -1.76 5.28 26.99
C ARG A 773 -1.04 4.80 28.25
N SER A 774 -1.74 4.07 29.11
CA SER A 774 -1.24 3.53 30.39
C SER A 774 -0.24 2.39 30.22
N SER A 775 -0.49 1.46 29.30
CA SER A 775 0.46 0.40 28.94
C SER A 775 1.60 0.86 28.01
N LEU A 776 1.61 2.14 27.59
CA LEU A 776 2.52 2.73 26.59
C LEU A 776 2.36 2.18 25.15
N LEU A 777 1.26 1.48 24.85
CA LEU A 777 1.06 0.72 23.61
C LEU A 777 0.12 1.38 22.61
N PRO A 778 0.19 1.02 21.33
CA PRO A 778 1.34 0.49 20.60
C PRO A 778 2.55 1.44 20.50
N ARG A 779 2.38 2.77 20.58
CA ARG A 779 3.50 3.75 20.48
C ARG A 779 3.46 4.93 21.45
N HIS A 780 2.74 4.83 22.56
CA HIS A 780 2.67 5.91 23.56
C HIS A 780 3.96 6.09 24.38
N HIS A 781 4.99 5.23 24.21
CA HIS A 781 6.35 5.46 24.72
C HIS A 781 7.03 6.71 24.12
N LEU A 782 6.70 7.08 22.88
CA LEU A 782 7.35 8.19 22.17
C LEU A 782 7.13 9.55 22.86
N SER A 783 5.88 9.84 23.25
CA SER A 783 5.53 11.09 23.95
C SER A 783 5.98 11.12 25.42
N ARG A 784 6.50 10.00 25.92
CA ARG A 784 7.08 9.86 27.27
C ARG A 784 8.61 9.81 27.27
N ASN A 785 9.26 9.91 26.10
CA ASN A 785 10.71 9.75 25.97
C ASN A 785 11.21 8.41 26.57
N ILE A 786 10.48 7.32 26.36
CA ILE A 786 10.85 5.97 26.79
C ILE A 786 11.30 5.18 25.56
N ALA A 787 12.41 4.44 25.64
CA ALA A 787 12.83 3.58 24.54
C ALA A 787 12.19 2.18 24.68
N MET A 788 11.72 1.58 23.58
CA MET A 788 11.00 0.30 23.59
C MET A 788 11.58 -0.70 22.58
N VAL A 789 12.13 -1.82 23.07
CA VAL A 789 12.50 -2.98 22.26
C VAL A 789 11.25 -3.79 21.93
N GLY A 790 11.08 -4.13 20.64
CA GLY A 790 9.87 -4.75 20.12
C GLY A 790 8.78 -3.75 19.75
N ALA A 791 9.13 -2.47 19.58
CA ALA A 791 8.20 -1.37 19.27
C ALA A 791 7.33 -1.66 18.03
N HIS A 792 6.12 -1.13 18.02
CA HIS A 792 5.18 -1.36 16.92
C HIS A 792 5.52 -0.48 15.70
N THR A 793 6.48 -0.92 14.88
CA THR A 793 6.94 -0.18 13.68
C THR A 793 6.37 -0.77 12.39
N THR A 794 6.31 0.03 11.32
CA THR A 794 5.87 -0.46 10.01
C THR A 794 7.02 -1.07 9.20
N LEU A 795 8.24 -0.59 9.40
CA LEU A 795 9.48 -1.19 8.92
C LEU A 795 10.36 -1.56 10.13
N ARG A 796 10.79 -2.83 10.22
CA ARG A 796 11.72 -3.31 11.27
C ARG A 796 13.01 -3.82 10.62
N SER A 797 14.15 -3.53 11.22
CA SER A 797 15.45 -4.06 10.81
C SER A 797 15.43 -5.60 10.83
N LEU A 798 16.03 -6.22 9.81
CA LEU A 798 16.19 -7.68 9.76
C LEU A 798 16.92 -8.19 11.01
N ASP A 799 17.94 -7.45 11.47
CA ASP A 799 18.78 -7.82 12.60
C ASP A 799 17.98 -7.87 13.92
N THR A 800 17.10 -6.87 14.13
CA THR A 800 16.22 -6.82 15.30
C THR A 800 15.15 -7.91 15.23
N ALA A 801 14.59 -8.16 14.04
CA ALA A 801 13.61 -9.21 13.83
C ALA A 801 14.20 -10.62 14.05
N ALA A 802 15.43 -10.84 13.59
CA ALA A 802 16.17 -12.08 13.80
C ALA A 802 16.44 -12.35 15.29
N LEU A 803 16.92 -11.36 16.06
CA LEU A 803 17.15 -11.55 17.50
C LEU A 803 15.85 -11.85 18.26
N LEU A 804 14.75 -11.17 17.93
CA LEU A 804 13.45 -11.44 18.56
C LEU A 804 12.92 -12.85 18.23
N ARG A 805 13.18 -13.37 17.02
CA ARG A 805 12.86 -14.76 16.64
C ARG A 805 13.77 -15.78 17.30
N VAL A 806 15.07 -15.52 17.39
CA VAL A 806 16.03 -16.36 18.16
C VAL A 806 15.60 -16.44 19.62
N ARG A 807 15.22 -15.31 20.25
CA ARG A 807 14.63 -15.30 21.60
C ARG A 807 13.37 -16.16 21.69
N GLN A 808 12.44 -16.04 20.73
CA GLN A 808 11.19 -16.81 20.74
C GLN A 808 11.42 -18.33 20.57
N GLN A 809 12.35 -18.72 19.69
CA GLN A 809 12.75 -20.12 19.53
C GLN A 809 13.45 -20.66 20.79
N TYR A 810 14.31 -19.85 21.42
CA TYR A 810 14.98 -20.19 22.67
C TYR A 810 14.01 -20.33 23.85
N ALA A 811 12.95 -19.51 23.88
CA ALA A 811 11.86 -19.62 24.85
C ALA A 811 11.18 -20.99 24.80
N GLN A 812 10.82 -21.42 23.59
CA GLN A 812 10.19 -22.72 23.35
C GLN A 812 11.12 -23.88 23.73
N GLN A 813 12.41 -23.77 23.40
CA GLN A 813 13.44 -24.77 23.75
C GLN A 813 13.65 -24.90 25.28
N THR A 814 13.67 -23.79 26.01
CA THR A 814 13.94 -23.76 27.46
C THR A 814 12.68 -23.85 28.34
N ARG A 815 11.49 -23.94 27.74
CA ARG A 815 10.19 -23.85 28.44
C ARG A 815 10.10 -22.58 29.30
N ASP A 816 10.45 -21.46 28.67
CA ASP A 816 10.50 -20.10 29.23
C ASP A 816 11.45 -19.84 30.41
N LYS A 817 12.27 -20.82 30.82
CA LYS A 817 13.14 -20.70 32.00
C LYS A 817 14.25 -19.65 31.89
N HIS A 818 14.69 -19.29 30.68
CA HIS A 818 15.84 -18.40 30.47
C HIS A 818 15.59 -17.34 29.38
N THR A 819 14.37 -17.20 28.88
CA THR A 819 14.02 -16.39 27.70
C THR A 819 14.48 -14.92 27.80
N ASP A 820 14.30 -14.31 28.96
CA ASP A 820 14.49 -12.87 29.14
C ASP A 820 15.97 -12.48 29.29
N ALA A 821 16.87 -13.44 29.57
CA ALA A 821 18.32 -13.19 29.60
C ALA A 821 18.88 -12.72 28.24
N LEU A 822 18.22 -13.04 27.12
CA LEU A 822 18.58 -12.54 25.79
C LEU A 822 18.21 -11.06 25.55
N LEU A 823 17.50 -10.43 26.49
CA LEU A 823 17.16 -9.01 26.46
C LEU A 823 18.20 -8.15 27.21
N ALA A 824 18.91 -8.73 28.18
CA ALA A 824 19.93 -8.02 28.96
C ALA A 824 21.03 -7.35 28.09
N PRO A 825 21.56 -8.00 27.03
CA PRO A 825 22.51 -7.35 26.12
C PRO A 825 21.93 -6.20 25.30
N LEU A 826 20.61 -6.01 25.26
CA LEU A 826 19.96 -4.85 24.63
C LEU A 826 19.75 -3.68 25.60
N SER A 827 20.34 -3.73 26.81
CA SER A 827 20.16 -2.72 27.86
C SER A 827 18.68 -2.47 28.17
N VAL A 828 17.90 -3.56 28.20
CA VAL A 828 16.50 -3.59 28.66
C VAL A 828 16.53 -3.62 30.18
N SER A 829 16.13 -2.51 30.80
CA SER A 829 16.11 -2.35 32.26
C SER A 829 14.77 -2.77 32.88
N CYS A 830 13.69 -2.73 32.10
CA CYS A 830 12.34 -3.09 32.57
C CYS A 830 11.60 -3.95 31.54
N LEU A 831 10.77 -4.87 32.02
CA LEU A 831 9.89 -5.72 31.22
C LEU A 831 8.43 -5.35 31.48
N LEU A 832 7.66 -5.16 30.40
CA LEU A 832 6.21 -5.02 30.43
C LEU A 832 5.58 -6.36 30.02
N VAL A 833 4.88 -7.01 30.95
CA VAL A 833 4.35 -8.37 30.78
C VAL A 833 2.88 -8.47 31.18
N ALA A 834 2.20 -9.52 30.71
CA ALA A 834 0.84 -9.82 31.14
C ALA A 834 0.83 -10.26 32.61
N ALA A 835 -0.19 -9.82 33.34
CA ALA A 835 -0.36 -10.20 34.74
C ALA A 835 -0.35 -11.73 34.93
N GLY A 836 0.38 -12.20 35.94
CA GLY A 836 0.60 -13.62 36.19
C GLY A 836 1.69 -14.30 35.34
N ARG A 837 2.29 -13.64 34.33
CA ARG A 837 3.56 -14.12 33.75
C ARG A 837 4.71 -13.64 34.63
N VAL A 838 5.42 -14.59 35.27
CA VAL A 838 6.62 -14.33 36.07
C VAL A 838 7.87 -14.44 35.18
N PRO A 839 8.60 -13.34 34.89
CA PRO A 839 9.85 -13.37 34.14
C PRO A 839 11.00 -13.89 35.02
N VAL A 840 11.87 -14.75 34.47
CA VAL A 840 12.86 -15.46 35.28
C VAL A 840 14.11 -14.62 35.55
N GLY A 841 14.40 -14.39 36.83
CA GLY A 841 15.53 -13.58 37.29
C GLY A 841 15.29 -12.06 37.22
N CYS A 842 14.02 -11.65 37.14
CA CYS A 842 13.58 -10.26 37.24
C CYS A 842 12.89 -10.02 38.59
N GLU A 843 12.84 -8.76 39.01
CA GLU A 843 12.21 -8.34 40.27
C GLU A 843 10.87 -7.64 39.98
N ASN A 844 9.77 -8.04 40.65
CA ASN A 844 8.49 -7.36 40.44
C ASN A 844 8.53 -5.97 41.10
N MET A 845 8.22 -4.92 40.34
CA MET A 845 8.27 -3.55 40.87
C MET A 845 7.01 -3.17 41.67
N ASN A 846 6.03 -4.06 41.77
CA ASN A 846 4.70 -3.84 42.36
C ASN A 846 3.95 -2.65 41.75
N VAL A 847 4.21 -2.37 40.47
CA VAL A 847 3.51 -1.36 39.68
C VAL A 847 2.74 -2.03 38.55
N SER A 848 1.42 -1.82 38.54
CA SER A 848 0.50 -2.21 37.48
C SER A 848 0.19 -0.96 36.65
N PRO A 849 0.93 -0.64 35.57
CA PRO A 849 0.70 0.58 34.81
C PRO A 849 -0.68 0.61 34.15
N ALA A 850 -1.25 -0.55 33.79
CA ALA A 850 -2.61 -0.70 33.27
C ALA A 850 -3.20 -2.04 33.74
N ASP A 851 -4.52 -2.21 33.65
CA ASP A 851 -5.19 -3.47 34.02
C ASP A 851 -4.63 -4.66 33.24
N GLY A 852 -4.31 -5.75 33.94
CA GLY A 852 -3.73 -6.95 33.33
C GLY A 852 -2.27 -6.80 32.87
N VAL A 853 -1.59 -5.71 33.21
CA VAL A 853 -0.20 -5.43 32.84
C VAL A 853 0.65 -5.22 34.08
N GLU A 854 1.71 -6.00 34.24
CA GLU A 854 2.70 -5.86 35.32
C GLU A 854 4.03 -5.34 34.78
N LEU A 855 4.78 -4.62 35.62
CA LEU A 855 6.14 -4.20 35.30
C LEU A 855 7.18 -4.81 36.25
N TRP A 856 8.25 -5.33 35.63
CA TRP A 856 9.34 -6.02 36.28
C TRP A 856 10.67 -5.36 35.94
N TYR A 857 11.59 -5.32 36.89
CA TYR A 857 12.96 -4.84 36.74
C TYR A 857 13.89 -5.98 36.29
N GLU A 858 14.78 -5.71 35.33
CA GLU A 858 15.78 -6.65 34.83
C GLU A 858 17.16 -6.26 35.39
N PRO A 859 17.61 -6.84 36.52
CA PRO A 859 18.86 -6.46 37.18
C PRO A 859 20.11 -6.82 36.38
N ARG A 860 20.01 -7.65 35.34
CA ARG A 860 21.13 -8.06 34.48
C ARG A 860 21.36 -7.11 33.30
N ALA A 861 20.55 -6.07 33.15
CA ALA A 861 20.61 -5.12 32.04
C ALA A 861 22.02 -4.57 31.81
N TYR A 862 22.51 -4.63 30.57
CA TYR A 862 23.83 -4.10 30.24
C TYR A 862 23.82 -2.57 30.26
N PRO A 863 24.95 -1.90 30.55
CA PRO A 863 25.06 -0.46 30.35
C PRO A 863 24.88 -0.10 28.87
N ARG A 864 24.45 1.14 28.57
CA ARG A 864 24.30 1.65 27.19
C ARG A 864 25.61 1.60 26.39
N VAL A 865 26.73 1.68 27.09
CA VAL A 865 28.09 1.70 26.55
C VAL A 865 28.99 0.84 27.44
N TRP A 866 29.93 0.10 26.85
CA TRP A 866 30.95 -0.63 27.60
C TRP A 866 32.23 -0.80 26.79
N LEU A 867 33.30 -1.21 27.49
CA LEU A 867 34.59 -1.57 26.89
C LEU A 867 34.72 -3.09 26.80
N ALA A 868 35.28 -3.60 25.71
CA ALA A 868 35.57 -5.02 25.50
C ALA A 868 37.01 -5.23 25.00
N SER A 869 37.76 -6.12 25.65
CA SER A 869 39.16 -6.42 25.30
C SER A 869 39.35 -7.66 24.42
N LYS A 870 38.28 -8.41 24.12
CA LYS A 870 38.30 -9.52 23.15
C LYS A 870 37.39 -9.24 21.99
N ALA A 871 37.85 -9.51 20.77
CA ALA A 871 37.07 -9.40 19.56
C ALA A 871 37.15 -10.65 18.69
N VAL A 872 36.00 -11.05 18.15
CA VAL A 872 35.89 -12.11 17.14
C VAL A 872 35.52 -11.45 15.82
N ILE A 873 36.43 -11.46 14.85
CA ILE A 873 36.18 -10.89 13.52
C ILE A 873 35.42 -11.90 12.66
N LEU A 874 34.36 -11.44 12.00
CA LEU A 874 33.47 -12.23 11.17
C LEU A 874 33.26 -11.53 9.82
N ASP A 875 33.25 -12.27 8.72
CA ASP A 875 32.84 -11.69 7.43
C ASP A 875 31.36 -11.22 7.49
N PRO A 876 31.03 -10.04 6.92
CA PRO A 876 29.67 -9.52 6.90
C PRO A 876 28.71 -10.44 6.14
N LEU A 877 27.48 -10.57 6.65
CA LEU A 877 26.45 -11.34 5.95
C LEU A 877 25.76 -10.56 4.82
N PRO A 878 25.30 -11.25 3.75
CA PRO A 878 24.26 -10.75 2.86
C PRO A 878 23.01 -10.33 3.67
N THR A 879 22.38 -9.21 3.30
CA THR A 879 21.24 -8.62 4.05
C THR A 879 19.87 -9.04 3.53
N ASP A 880 19.85 -9.83 2.46
CA ASP A 880 18.68 -10.44 1.81
C ASP A 880 18.33 -11.81 2.42
N LEU A 881 19.32 -12.62 2.80
CA LEU A 881 19.12 -13.95 3.35
C LEU A 881 18.73 -13.92 4.84
N ARG A 882 17.48 -14.34 5.11
CA ARG A 882 16.88 -14.31 6.45
C ARG A 882 17.45 -15.39 7.36
N ARG A 883 17.53 -16.63 6.88
CA ARG A 883 18.03 -17.80 7.60
C ARG A 883 19.45 -17.61 8.09
N LEU A 884 20.37 -17.16 7.23
CA LEU A 884 21.76 -16.90 7.62
C LEU A 884 21.86 -15.84 8.72
N THR A 885 21.01 -14.81 8.66
CA THR A 885 20.95 -13.77 9.69
C THR A 885 20.44 -14.33 11.03
N GLU A 886 19.44 -15.21 11.01
CA GLU A 886 18.96 -15.90 12.23
C GLU A 886 20.01 -16.88 12.80
N GLU A 887 20.67 -17.68 11.96
CA GLU A 887 21.73 -18.61 12.36
C GLU A 887 22.93 -17.88 12.96
N ARG A 888 23.38 -16.77 12.35
CA ARG A 888 24.44 -15.91 12.88
C ARG A 888 24.06 -15.24 14.19
N THR A 889 22.84 -14.72 14.29
CA THR A 889 22.35 -14.10 15.52
C THR A 889 22.30 -15.12 16.65
N ARG A 890 21.85 -16.35 16.37
CA ARG A 890 21.90 -17.48 17.32
C ARG A 890 23.33 -17.78 17.77
N ALA A 891 24.31 -17.85 16.86
CA ALA A 891 25.70 -18.16 17.19
C ALA A 891 26.44 -17.05 17.99
N ILE A 892 26.05 -15.79 17.81
CA ILE A 892 26.60 -14.66 18.59
C ILE A 892 26.01 -14.64 20.00
N TYR A 893 24.68 -14.76 20.13
CA TYR A 893 23.99 -14.57 21.40
C TYR A 893 23.90 -15.83 22.28
N LEU A 894 24.18 -17.02 21.73
CA LEU A 894 24.22 -18.27 22.47
C LEU A 894 25.59 -18.95 22.39
N GLU A 895 26.01 -19.54 23.50
CA GLU A 895 27.18 -20.42 23.65
C GLU A 895 26.72 -21.69 24.37
N ASP A 896 26.97 -22.87 23.80
CA ASP A 896 26.51 -24.16 24.33
C ASP A 896 25.03 -24.20 24.75
N ALA A 897 24.19 -23.54 23.94
CA ALA A 897 22.75 -23.31 24.17
C ALA A 897 22.39 -22.52 25.46
N GLN A 898 23.33 -21.70 25.97
CA GLN A 898 23.12 -20.73 27.04
C GLN A 898 23.36 -19.29 26.55
N PRO A 899 22.77 -18.26 27.17
CA PRO A 899 23.02 -16.86 26.80
C PRO A 899 24.49 -16.48 27.01
N ARG A 900 25.15 -15.97 25.96
CA ARG A 900 26.55 -15.53 26.01
C ARG A 900 26.67 -14.17 26.71
N ASP A 901 27.70 -14.01 27.55
CA ASP A 901 28.07 -12.69 28.09
C ASP A 901 28.87 -11.88 27.05
N LEU A 902 28.29 -10.78 26.56
CA LEU A 902 28.89 -9.93 25.53
C LEU A 902 29.63 -8.70 26.12
N ARG A 903 29.83 -8.64 27.45
CA ARG A 903 30.57 -7.54 28.10
C ARG A 903 32.08 -7.66 27.89
N SER A 904 32.61 -8.88 27.89
CA SER A 904 34.06 -9.14 27.73
C SER A 904 34.48 -9.46 26.30
N VAL A 905 33.53 -9.81 25.41
CA VAL A 905 33.77 -10.17 24.00
C VAL A 905 32.81 -9.45 23.06
N VAL A 906 33.34 -8.88 21.98
CA VAL A 906 32.58 -8.26 20.90
C VAL A 906 32.75 -9.03 19.59
N PHE A 907 31.66 -9.31 18.89
CA PHE A 907 31.70 -9.90 17.55
C PHE A 907 31.66 -8.78 16.51
N ILE A 908 32.74 -8.60 15.74
CA ILE A 908 32.91 -7.51 14.78
C ILE A 908 32.68 -8.04 13.36
N GLU A 909 31.71 -7.46 12.64
CA GLU A 909 31.54 -7.71 11.21
C GLU A 909 32.45 -6.76 10.41
N ALA A 910 33.53 -7.31 9.84
CA ALA A 910 34.53 -6.61 9.04
C ALA A 910 35.06 -7.54 7.94
N ALA A 911 35.57 -6.99 6.84
CA ALA A 911 36.05 -7.81 5.74
C ALA A 911 37.33 -8.57 6.14
N SER A 912 37.44 -9.84 5.78
CA SER A 912 38.59 -10.71 6.14
C SER A 912 39.98 -10.23 5.67
N ASN A 913 40.08 -9.21 4.82
CA ASN A 913 41.33 -8.54 4.47
C ASN A 913 41.74 -7.41 5.44
N GLU A 914 40.86 -7.02 6.35
CA GLU A 914 41.07 -5.95 7.33
C GLU A 914 41.76 -6.51 8.59
N ARG A 915 42.92 -5.96 8.94
CA ARG A 915 43.72 -6.43 10.08
C ARG A 915 43.29 -5.73 11.36
N LEU A 916 42.30 -6.29 12.04
CA LEU A 916 41.78 -5.80 13.31
C LEU A 916 42.31 -6.62 14.51
N PRO A 917 42.55 -6.00 15.68
CA PRO A 917 43.02 -6.72 16.86
C PRO A 917 41.91 -7.58 17.49
N THR A 918 42.22 -8.86 17.71
CA THR A 918 41.30 -9.88 18.28
C THR A 918 41.50 -10.09 19.77
N GLU A 919 42.73 -10.04 20.27
CA GLU A 919 43.05 -10.13 21.70
C GLU A 919 43.82 -8.89 22.13
N LEU A 920 43.20 -8.09 23.00
CA LEU A 920 43.77 -6.89 23.59
C LEU A 920 44.04 -7.13 25.09
N PRO A 921 44.88 -6.31 25.74
CA PRO A 921 45.15 -6.43 27.17
C PRO A 921 43.86 -6.41 28.01
N VAL A 922 43.88 -7.09 29.16
CA VAL A 922 42.73 -7.08 30.09
C VAL A 922 42.53 -5.66 30.61
N LEU A 923 41.28 -5.18 30.55
CA LEU A 923 40.89 -3.86 31.04
C LEU A 923 41.40 -3.61 32.47
N ALA A 924 42.03 -2.46 32.69
CA ALA A 924 42.45 -2.05 34.02
C ALA A 924 41.24 -1.62 34.86
N LYS A 925 41.41 -1.62 36.19
CA LYS A 925 40.35 -1.22 37.14
C LYS A 925 39.89 0.24 36.95
N ASP A 926 40.76 1.09 36.42
CA ASP A 926 40.50 2.52 36.21
C ASP A 926 40.00 2.82 34.77
N ASP A 927 39.80 1.79 33.94
CA ASP A 927 39.23 1.93 32.60
C ASP A 927 37.71 2.11 32.69
N TYR A 928 37.17 3.13 32.04
CA TYR A 928 35.73 3.44 32.09
C TYR A 928 35.20 3.97 30.77
N SER A 929 33.89 3.83 30.58
CA SER A 929 33.12 4.52 29.54
C SER A 929 31.83 5.10 30.14
N THR A 930 31.61 6.40 29.98
CA THR A 930 30.47 7.13 30.54
C THR A 930 29.73 7.88 29.45
N LEU A 931 28.41 7.73 29.41
CA LEU A 931 27.56 8.42 28.44
C LEU A 931 27.32 9.87 28.90
N ILE A 932 27.78 10.83 28.11
CA ILE A 932 27.69 12.28 28.41
C ILE A 932 26.46 12.91 27.74
N ARG A 933 26.11 12.42 26.55
CA ARG A 933 24.94 12.90 25.82
C ARG A 933 24.31 11.79 25.00
N TYR A 934 22.99 11.70 25.01
CA TYR A 934 22.22 10.81 24.15
C TYR A 934 21.09 11.58 23.47
N GLY A 935 20.92 11.38 22.17
CA GLY A 935 19.92 12.10 21.38
C GLY A 935 19.77 11.53 19.98
N SER A 936 18.76 12.01 19.25
CA SER A 936 18.36 11.46 17.94
C SER A 936 19.52 11.38 16.93
N GLN A 937 20.33 12.43 16.82
CA GLN A 937 21.38 12.54 15.78
C GLN A 937 22.80 12.63 16.34
N ARG A 938 22.97 12.60 17.67
CA ARG A 938 24.27 12.81 18.33
C ARG A 938 24.34 12.06 19.65
N VAL A 939 25.40 11.28 19.83
CA VAL A 939 25.72 10.55 21.07
C VAL A 939 27.16 10.88 21.44
N GLU A 940 27.42 11.24 22.70
CA GLU A 940 28.75 11.57 23.21
C GLU A 940 29.11 10.69 24.40
N ILE A 941 30.30 10.10 24.36
CA ILE A 941 30.80 9.16 25.35
C ILE A 941 32.20 9.60 25.77
N GLU A 942 32.42 9.73 27.08
CA GLU A 942 33.75 9.90 27.66
C GLU A 942 34.34 8.52 27.96
N VAL A 943 35.58 8.29 27.57
CA VAL A 943 36.28 7.01 27.73
C VAL A 943 37.69 7.25 28.24
N ARG A 944 38.09 6.47 29.23
CA ARG A 944 39.49 6.32 29.63
C ARG A 944 39.86 4.85 29.52
N THR A 945 41.00 4.56 28.92
CA THR A 945 41.52 3.19 28.84
C THR A 945 43.03 3.13 28.87
N SER A 946 43.55 2.15 29.60
CA SER A 946 44.97 1.87 29.79
C SER A 946 45.63 1.16 28.60
N SER A 947 44.85 0.51 27.73
CA SER A 947 45.32 -0.18 26.53
C SER A 947 44.50 0.21 25.30
N GLU A 948 44.85 -0.33 24.13
CA GLU A 948 43.90 -0.37 23.03
C GLU A 948 42.69 -1.25 23.44
N THR A 949 41.47 -0.83 23.09
CA THR A 949 40.21 -1.49 23.48
C THR A 949 39.07 -1.19 22.49
N TRP A 950 38.05 -2.06 22.46
CA TRP A 950 36.81 -1.78 21.75
C TRP A 950 35.82 -1.04 22.66
N LEU A 951 35.29 0.10 22.19
CA LEU A 951 34.10 0.73 22.77
C LEU A 951 32.87 0.24 22.02
N VAL A 952 31.91 -0.35 22.74
CA VAL A 952 30.62 -0.79 22.20
C VAL A 952 29.52 0.18 22.62
N LEU A 953 28.69 0.61 21.67
CA LEU A 953 27.49 1.42 21.87
C LEU A 953 26.25 0.60 21.51
N ASN A 954 25.35 0.45 22.49
CA ASN A 954 24.15 -0.39 22.39
C ASN A 954 22.98 0.26 21.65
N ASP A 955 23.26 0.74 20.44
CA ASP A 955 22.28 1.28 19.51
C ASP A 955 22.44 0.62 18.14
N ALA A 956 21.35 0.55 17.39
CA ALA A 956 21.31 -0.04 16.06
C ALA A 956 22.43 0.49 15.13
N PHE A 957 23.17 -0.44 14.52
CA PHE A 957 24.06 -0.16 13.41
C PHE A 957 23.25 0.14 12.15
N PHE A 958 23.46 1.32 11.57
CA PHE A 958 22.85 1.72 10.31
C PHE A 958 23.78 2.66 9.53
N PRO A 959 23.82 2.57 8.19
CA PRO A 959 24.64 3.47 7.36
C PRO A 959 24.33 4.95 7.61
N GLY A 960 25.38 5.78 7.66
CA GLY A 960 25.26 7.23 7.86
C GLY A 960 25.58 7.70 9.28
N TRP A 961 25.82 6.81 10.24
CA TRP A 961 26.56 7.21 11.44
C TRP A 961 28.03 7.44 11.10
N GLU A 962 28.59 8.53 11.62
CA GLU A 962 30.01 8.89 11.57
C GLU A 962 30.51 9.00 13.02
N ALA A 963 31.77 8.62 13.30
CA ALA A 963 32.36 8.74 14.62
C ALA A 963 33.69 9.52 14.57
N THR A 964 33.94 10.30 15.62
CA THR A 964 35.22 10.95 15.86
C THR A 964 35.63 10.73 17.32
N ARG A 965 36.93 10.59 17.58
CA ARG A 965 37.50 10.68 18.92
C ARG A 965 38.23 12.01 19.07
N GLU A 966 38.00 12.70 20.17
CA GLU A 966 38.79 13.85 20.61
C GLU A 966 39.84 13.37 21.62
N THR A 967 41.10 13.77 21.40
CA THR A 967 42.19 13.59 22.37
C THR A 967 43.06 14.85 22.35
N ASN A 968 43.32 15.43 23.52
CA ASN A 968 44.09 16.67 23.66
C ASN A 968 43.61 17.81 22.74
N GLY A 969 42.29 17.95 22.54
CA GLY A 969 41.67 18.95 21.67
C GLY A 969 41.78 18.70 20.16
N GLN A 970 42.30 17.54 19.73
CA GLN A 970 42.30 17.13 18.32
C GLN A 970 41.21 16.10 18.04
N HIS A 971 40.31 16.40 17.09
CA HIS A 971 39.29 15.47 16.61
C HIS A 971 39.86 14.61 15.46
N VAL A 972 39.87 13.29 15.68
CA VAL A 972 40.32 12.29 14.70
C VAL A 972 39.13 11.39 14.32
N PRO A 973 38.78 11.24 13.03
CA PRO A 973 37.77 10.28 12.60
C PRO A 973 38.14 8.85 13.02
N VAL A 974 37.14 8.06 13.40
CA VAL A 974 37.29 6.63 13.71
C VAL A 974 36.23 5.82 13.00
N ASP A 975 36.63 4.64 12.50
CA ASP A 975 35.72 3.75 11.77
C ASP A 975 34.71 3.08 12.72
N ILE A 976 33.45 3.05 12.27
CA ILE A 976 32.35 2.37 12.99
C ILE A 976 32.16 0.99 12.40
N TYR A 977 32.34 -0.02 13.24
CA TYR A 977 32.07 -1.40 12.90
C TYR A 977 30.69 -1.83 13.39
N ARG A 978 30.08 -2.77 12.68
CA ARG A 978 28.90 -3.48 13.19
C ARG A 978 29.36 -4.50 14.23
N ALA A 979 28.87 -4.36 15.44
CA ALA A 979 29.19 -5.20 16.58
C ALA A 979 27.98 -6.06 16.98
N ASN A 980 28.21 -7.29 17.44
CA ASN A 980 27.20 -8.18 18.02
C ASN A 980 25.91 -8.27 17.16
N ARG A 981 26.07 -8.32 15.83
CA ARG A 981 25.03 -8.18 14.78
C ARG A 981 24.32 -6.81 14.73
N LEU A 982 23.94 -6.26 15.88
CA LEU A 982 23.00 -5.15 16.02
C LEU A 982 23.63 -3.80 16.36
N MET A 983 24.78 -3.79 17.02
CA MET A 983 25.34 -2.66 17.76
C MET A 983 26.42 -1.93 16.95
N ARG A 984 26.85 -0.76 17.43
CA ARG A 984 27.99 -0.02 16.89
C ARG A 984 29.22 -0.23 17.78
N ALA A 985 30.40 -0.39 17.20
CA ALA A 985 31.66 -0.35 17.95
C ALA A 985 32.72 0.48 17.23
N VAL A 986 33.67 1.03 18.01
CA VAL A 986 34.87 1.72 17.53
C VAL A 986 36.09 1.22 18.29
N LEU A 987 37.24 1.17 17.62
CA LEU A 987 38.52 0.83 18.23
C LEU A 987 39.19 2.11 18.77
N LEU A 988 39.59 2.09 20.04
CA LEU A 988 40.26 3.21 20.72
C LEU A 988 41.65 2.77 21.19
N PRO A 989 42.68 3.62 21.01
CA PRO A 989 44.00 3.38 21.61
C PRO A 989 43.95 3.63 23.13
N SER A 990 45.08 3.42 23.81
CA SER A 990 45.26 3.86 25.20
C SER A 990 45.18 5.39 25.29
N GLY A 991 44.49 5.90 26.32
CA GLY A 991 44.36 7.32 26.60
C GLY A 991 43.01 7.74 27.18
N GLU A 992 42.82 9.05 27.27
CA GLU A 992 41.53 9.68 27.53
C GLU A 992 40.95 10.22 26.21
N HIS A 993 39.68 9.91 25.97
CA HIS A 993 38.98 10.12 24.71
C HIS A 993 37.56 10.62 24.94
N ARG A 994 37.15 11.63 24.18
CA ARG A 994 35.72 11.94 24.00
C ARG A 994 35.28 11.46 22.63
N VAL A 995 34.44 10.43 22.59
CA VAL A 995 33.93 9.85 21.34
C VAL A 995 32.57 10.45 21.02
N GLU A 996 32.48 11.12 19.87
CA GLU A 996 31.23 11.66 19.33
C GLU A 996 30.77 10.83 18.13
N PHE A 997 29.55 10.28 18.22
CA PHE A 997 28.81 9.67 17.11
C PHE A 997 27.78 10.67 16.58
N VAL A 998 27.77 10.92 15.26
CA VAL A 998 26.82 11.83 14.59
C VAL A 998 26.12 11.13 13.44
N TYR A 999 24.81 11.29 13.31
CA TYR A 999 24.05 10.72 12.19
C TYR A 999 23.95 11.70 11.02
N ARG A 1000 24.67 11.40 9.93
CA ARG A 1000 24.69 12.14 8.65
C ARG A 1000 24.38 11.21 7.45
N PRO A 1001 23.12 10.76 7.29
CA PRO A 1001 22.74 9.83 6.22
C PRO A 1001 22.99 10.40 4.81
N ARG A 1002 23.95 9.82 4.07
CA ARG A 1002 24.30 10.25 2.71
C ARG A 1002 23.12 10.18 1.74
N ARG A 1003 22.31 9.12 1.79
CA ARG A 1003 21.11 8.96 0.92
C ARG A 1003 20.09 10.07 1.13
N PHE A 1004 19.92 10.53 2.37
CA PHE A 1004 19.04 11.65 2.69
C PHE A 1004 19.56 12.93 2.05
N TRP A 1005 20.84 13.28 2.24
CA TRP A 1005 21.39 14.52 1.69
C TRP A 1005 21.43 14.53 0.15
N THR A 1006 21.78 13.41 -0.49
CA THR A 1006 21.67 13.26 -1.95
C THR A 1006 20.21 13.41 -2.41
N GLY A 1007 19.28 12.75 -1.74
CA GLY A 1007 17.85 12.86 -2.05
C GLY A 1007 17.30 14.26 -1.85
N ALA A 1008 17.68 14.94 -0.77
CA ALA A 1008 17.32 16.32 -0.46
C ALA A 1008 17.81 17.29 -1.54
N PHE A 1009 19.06 17.15 -1.96
CA PHE A 1009 19.63 17.95 -3.06
C PHE A 1009 18.88 17.74 -4.38
N VAL A 1010 18.64 16.48 -4.76
CA VAL A 1010 17.90 16.14 -6.00
C VAL A 1010 16.46 16.63 -5.95
N SER A 1011 15.74 16.41 -4.84
CA SER A 1011 14.39 16.93 -4.63
C SER A 1011 14.33 18.45 -4.66
N ALA A 1012 15.24 19.15 -3.96
CA ALA A 1012 15.27 20.61 -3.91
C ALA A 1012 15.52 21.22 -5.30
N LEU A 1013 16.50 20.71 -6.04
CA LEU A 1013 16.77 21.15 -7.41
C LEU A 1013 15.57 20.88 -8.34
N SER A 1014 14.91 19.73 -8.19
CA SER A 1014 13.74 19.36 -8.99
C SER A 1014 12.53 20.24 -8.69
N TRP A 1015 12.20 20.49 -7.42
CA TRP A 1015 11.13 21.40 -7.03
C TRP A 1015 11.43 22.85 -7.42
N MET A 1016 12.69 23.29 -7.33
CA MET A 1016 13.12 24.60 -7.83
C MET A 1016 12.93 24.73 -9.34
N ALA A 1017 13.30 23.70 -10.13
CA ALA A 1017 13.06 23.69 -11.56
C ALA A 1017 11.56 23.76 -11.91
N VAL A 1018 10.71 23.02 -11.18
CA VAL A 1018 9.24 23.12 -11.31
C VAL A 1018 8.76 24.54 -10.99
N ALA A 1019 9.21 25.14 -9.88
CA ALA A 1019 8.83 26.49 -9.49
C ALA A 1019 9.24 27.54 -10.54
N VAL A 1020 10.46 27.46 -11.08
CA VAL A 1020 10.94 28.36 -12.15
C VAL A 1020 10.09 28.22 -13.41
N VAL A 1021 9.77 26.99 -13.86
CA VAL A 1021 8.92 26.76 -15.03
C VAL A 1021 7.50 27.31 -14.82
N VAL A 1022 6.94 27.14 -13.62
CA VAL A 1022 5.62 27.67 -13.24
C VAL A 1022 5.63 29.20 -13.23
N CYS A 1023 6.59 29.83 -12.56
CA CYS A 1023 6.73 31.30 -12.51
C CYS A 1023 6.98 31.91 -13.89
N TRP A 1024 7.83 31.30 -14.73
CA TRP A 1024 8.08 31.76 -16.10
C TRP A 1024 6.81 31.73 -16.95
N ARG A 1025 5.96 30.70 -16.79
CA ARG A 1025 4.65 30.63 -17.47
C ARG A 1025 3.63 31.61 -16.92
N PHE A 1026 3.61 31.90 -15.62
CA PHE A 1026 2.76 32.96 -15.08
C PHE A 1026 3.17 34.35 -15.59
N LYS A 1027 4.48 34.63 -15.67
CA LYS A 1027 5.00 35.92 -16.17
C LYS A 1027 4.76 36.13 -17.66
N ASN A 1028 4.93 35.09 -18.47
CA ASN A 1028 4.73 35.17 -19.93
C ASN A 1028 3.27 34.94 -20.36
N GLY A 1029 2.43 34.44 -19.45
CA GLY A 1029 0.99 34.29 -19.61
C GLY A 1029 0.22 35.59 -19.39
N SER A 1030 0.62 36.67 -20.06
CA SER A 1030 -0.20 37.90 -20.09
C SER A 1030 -1.61 37.57 -20.60
N PRO A 1031 -2.67 38.14 -20.01
CA PRO A 1031 -4.02 37.89 -20.47
C PRO A 1031 -4.14 38.39 -21.91
N ALA A 1032 -4.66 37.54 -22.81
CA ALA A 1032 -5.08 37.97 -24.12
C ALA A 1032 -6.21 38.99 -23.94
N THR A 1033 -5.86 40.27 -23.97
CA THR A 1033 -6.80 41.39 -23.98
C THR A 1033 -7.63 41.27 -25.25
N THR A 1034 -8.78 40.63 -25.10
CA THR A 1034 -9.81 40.61 -26.13
C THR A 1034 -10.28 42.05 -26.31
N SER A 1035 -9.69 42.75 -27.28
CA SER A 1035 -10.10 44.07 -27.73
C SER A 1035 -11.45 43.94 -28.44
N ARG A 1036 -12.48 43.74 -27.61
CA ARG A 1036 -13.87 43.65 -28.02
C ARG A 1036 -14.27 45.04 -28.49
N LYS A 1037 -14.01 45.34 -29.77
CA LYS A 1037 -14.51 46.54 -30.46
C LYS A 1037 -16.00 46.64 -30.14
N ARG A 1038 -16.38 47.59 -29.29
CA ARG A 1038 -17.76 47.98 -29.07
C ARG A 1038 -18.24 48.61 -30.38
N SER A 1039 -18.98 47.86 -31.19
CA SER A 1039 -19.88 48.45 -32.17
C SER A 1039 -20.93 49.26 -31.40
N SER A 1040 -20.94 50.57 -31.61
CA SER A 1040 -21.80 51.52 -30.92
C SER A 1040 -23.22 51.52 -31.50
N THR A 1041 -24.13 50.77 -30.89
CA THR A 1041 -25.59 50.86 -31.15
C THR A 1041 -26.39 50.60 -29.88
N ALA A 1042 -26.52 51.63 -29.04
CA ALA A 1042 -27.56 51.74 -28.00
C ALA A 1042 -27.57 53.18 -27.44
N SER A 1043 -28.25 54.10 -28.12
CA SER A 1043 -28.70 55.35 -27.53
C SER A 1043 -29.92 55.10 -26.61
N SER A 1044 -30.15 56.01 -25.67
CA SER A 1044 -31.37 56.14 -24.85
C SER A 1044 -31.80 54.92 -24.01
N ILE A 1045 -31.58 55.01 -22.70
CA ILE A 1045 -32.66 55.32 -21.74
C ILE A 1045 -32.02 56.00 -20.52
N ARG A 1046 -32.52 57.19 -20.15
CA ARG A 1046 -32.20 57.86 -18.88
C ARG A 1046 -33.18 57.32 -17.82
N VAL A 1047 -32.68 57.02 -16.62
CA VAL A 1047 -33.52 56.99 -15.42
C VAL A 1047 -32.93 58.00 -14.44
N VAL A 1048 -33.73 58.99 -14.09
CA VAL A 1048 -33.43 60.00 -13.08
C VAL A 1048 -33.82 59.45 -11.73
N ALA A 1049 -32.94 59.56 -10.74
CA ALA A 1049 -33.29 59.33 -9.35
C ALA A 1049 -33.74 60.65 -8.71
N ARG A 1050 -34.98 60.70 -8.19
CA ARG A 1050 -35.38 61.58 -7.08
C ARG A 1050 -36.71 61.11 -6.48
N GLN A 1051 -36.70 60.99 -5.15
CA GLN A 1051 -37.74 60.46 -4.25
C GLN A 1051 -37.94 58.94 -4.34
#